data_AF-A0A1M6ZP66-F1
#
_entry.id   AF-A0A1M6ZP66-F1
#
_cell.length_a   1.000
_cell.length_b   1.000
_cell.length_c   1.000
_cell.angle_alpha   90.00
_cell.angle_beta   90.00
_cell.angle_gamma   90.00
#
_symmetry.space_group_name_H-M   'P 1'
#
loop_
_entity.id
_entity.type
_entity.pdbx_description
1 polymer ?
#
loop_
_entity_poly.entity_id
_entity_poly.type
_entity_poly.pdbx_seq_one_letter_code
_entity_poly.pdbx_strand_id
1 'polypeptide(L)'
;MGGECLYKAFSATLNYNLVKKTYLIAMKEKIYFIKMSLLVALIVAACSNSEPYQEGGCGSCSTVLDDVGNLADMLLVAGSNDVVKLGSNAPGSKLNEKPEMKVVLDYDYYLDAHETTCGDYVLFMKEYGAKESFARNFKCFEDSLPIVDVTYFDAVLFANAKSVADGMDSVYSYSNAFFDESGHCTDLKGLVFHVDRKGFRLPTEAEWVKAAASDFDVRSSWNNENSEFKSHEVCSRKMDKRGFCDLAGNVMEWVNDWLGVFRDTTVSNYVGAPDGGSLGERVIKGGAFNADPSNINTYSRGDVYTVTSSTRTNYVGFRLAIGTIPNAVWMGADGVPKTSIVNLLSSSTDIYSYTKSYNVKLAFRNDETGNVAFIDYADGAQSVIEIQDTIDAYHPEISPDGNKVAFCTKLEGVAGKSALYVRDLDVNGRGLVRLDVASASIPRWSVLENGDTVITYVTDAGSNQNEVTWKKYSTWQVPFSRGTFGSPKKIMDGSFHGGVSKDGSFAVTGSQLLRIRINSKDSLWYNGEQACNVSMAQDDSKRTAFLDFGGKTGQAYVGHRYGVHQNILIADSTGKLIQYVTAPVGYAFDHSEWAVGSVKENIVATLTNPDGAHKKIVLVNLEEGVLLDLAEGNELWHPSIWIKGGNSALSSSGTNEGVSSSSAVMELDDKQSSSSIINYEFDPDSVGMYYNNSGACSYALYYRYKMEFLWQYKDSANVVIVGSSRSYYGVMPQKFKKPIIAVNLAVPTGIMRGSKYFLDNYVIPHYGHLKAIVISLDLDRSDDLGLADYNLFYKTYESYSGYVYDKKHDFWKGYNTNKLYDATYNALGSNELASTLRPTAGYPSGSGYSSWGNPFVQNDSNSISAKSPVFETNFNMLKDLAKTCQENNIVLVGVFFPLNPKYRETGAYGRHGLRRSEAPAIIEKIQKLNEAYPNFIIFDENKMGNHDYTDEMARDTDHLGDLGAAQMSLRLDSLLQNQNINWEE
;
A
#
# COMPACT_ATOMS: atom_id res chain seq x y z
N MET A 1 -16.94 54.55 6.92
CA MET A 1 -17.84 54.43 8.08
C MET A 1 -19.19 53.98 7.57
N GLY A 2 -19.64 52.79 8.00
CA GLY A 2 -21.03 52.24 7.95
C GLY A 2 -21.64 52.08 6.55
N GLY A 3 -22.22 50.94 6.13
CA GLY A 3 -22.88 49.88 6.88
C GLY A 3 -24.22 49.58 6.18
N GLU A 4 -24.23 48.48 5.42
CA GLU A 4 -25.31 47.52 5.10
C GLU A 4 -26.77 47.90 4.73
N CYS A 5 -27.20 47.25 3.63
CA CYS A 5 -28.45 46.50 3.38
C CYS A 5 -29.84 47.19 3.26
N LEU A 6 -30.43 47.14 2.05
CA LEU A 6 -31.60 46.29 1.69
C LEU A 6 -32.21 46.60 0.30
N TYR A 7 -32.30 45.54 -0.51
CA TYR A 7 -33.34 45.13 -1.49
C TYR A 7 -34.37 46.14 -2.08
N LYS A 8 -34.48 46.17 -3.41
CA LYS A 8 -35.75 46.11 -4.18
C LYS A 8 -35.54 45.71 -5.65
N ALA A 9 -36.53 44.98 -6.18
CA ALA A 9 -36.54 44.18 -7.41
C ALA A 9 -37.53 44.68 -8.49
N PHE A 10 -37.54 43.97 -9.65
CA PHE A 10 -38.49 43.92 -10.79
C PHE A 10 -38.38 45.03 -11.87
N SER A 11 -38.44 44.79 -13.20
CA SER A 11 -39.12 43.80 -14.08
C SER A 11 -38.39 43.80 -15.46
N ALA A 12 -38.25 42.75 -16.27
CA ALA A 12 -39.32 42.08 -17.02
C ALA A 12 -38.88 40.75 -17.68
N THR A 13 -39.81 39.80 -17.67
CA THR A 13 -39.77 38.44 -18.23
C THR A 13 -40.51 38.44 -19.58
N LEU A 14 -39.95 37.85 -20.67
CA LEU A 14 -40.66 37.01 -21.65
C LEU A 14 -39.72 36.45 -22.74
N ASN A 15 -40.00 35.22 -23.18
CA ASN A 15 -39.48 34.50 -24.37
C ASN A 15 -38.13 33.76 -24.30
N TYR A 16 -38.14 32.55 -23.71
CA TYR A 16 -37.14 31.50 -24.03
C TYR A 16 -37.73 30.09 -24.24
N ASN A 17 -39.07 29.96 -24.33
CA ASN A 17 -39.75 28.65 -24.46
C ASN A 17 -40.34 28.36 -25.86
N LEU A 18 -40.01 29.14 -26.89
CA LEU A 18 -40.55 28.95 -28.25
C LEU A 18 -39.55 28.39 -29.28
N VAL A 19 -38.25 28.25 -28.95
CA VAL A 19 -37.23 27.78 -29.91
C VAL A 19 -36.84 26.30 -29.71
N LYS A 20 -37.04 25.75 -28.50
CA LYS A 20 -36.70 24.35 -28.19
C LYS A 20 -37.78 23.33 -28.60
N LYS A 21 -38.99 23.79 -28.94
CA LYS A 21 -40.14 22.92 -29.28
C LYS A 21 -40.24 22.56 -30.78
N THR A 22 -39.47 23.23 -31.64
CA THR A 22 -39.50 23.02 -33.10
C THR A 22 -38.44 22.02 -33.58
N TYR A 23 -37.39 21.77 -32.80
CA TYR A 23 -36.33 20.78 -33.13
C TYR A 23 -36.67 19.33 -32.70
N LEU A 24 -37.60 19.15 -31.76
CA LEU A 24 -38.00 17.83 -31.23
C LEU A 24 -39.18 17.17 -31.96
N ILE A 25 -39.77 17.87 -32.94
CA ILE A 25 -40.88 17.35 -33.76
C ILE A 25 -40.37 16.79 -35.10
N ALA A 26 -39.17 17.20 -35.57
CA ALA A 26 -38.59 16.73 -36.83
C ALA A 26 -37.79 15.41 -36.74
N MET A 27 -37.43 14.94 -35.53
CA MET A 27 -36.72 13.67 -35.33
C MET A 27 -37.63 12.46 -35.01
N LYS A 28 -38.94 12.68 -34.80
CA LYS A 28 -39.90 11.62 -34.46
C LYS A 28 -40.59 10.94 -35.65
N GLU A 29 -40.38 11.41 -36.88
CA GLU A 29 -41.03 10.85 -38.09
C GLU A 29 -40.14 9.97 -38.99
N LYS A 30 -38.90 9.66 -38.60
CA LYS A 30 -38.00 8.79 -39.40
C LYS A 30 -37.57 7.46 -38.76
N ILE A 31 -38.10 7.10 -37.58
CA ILE A 31 -37.74 5.85 -36.86
C ILE A 31 -38.94 4.91 -36.70
N TYR A 32 -40.04 5.13 -37.45
CA TYR A 32 -41.27 4.30 -37.37
C TYR A 32 -41.59 3.45 -38.61
N PHE A 33 -40.66 3.34 -39.56
CA PHE A 33 -40.74 2.35 -40.64
C PHE A 33 -39.50 1.46 -40.57
N ILE A 34 -39.72 0.14 -40.56
CA ILE A 34 -38.74 -0.95 -40.41
C ILE A 34 -38.55 -1.41 -38.94
N LYS A 35 -39.66 -1.79 -38.30
CA LYS A 35 -39.72 -3.00 -37.46
C LYS A 35 -40.78 -3.92 -38.05
N MET A 36 -40.38 -5.17 -38.33
CA MET A 36 -41.16 -6.41 -38.53
C MET A 36 -40.78 -7.10 -39.84
N SER A 37 -39.94 -8.14 -39.73
CA SER A 37 -40.22 -9.46 -40.33
C SER A 37 -39.22 -10.51 -39.85
N LEU A 38 -39.79 -11.51 -39.18
CA LEU A 38 -39.34 -12.89 -38.98
C LEU A 38 -38.38 -13.29 -37.83
N LEU A 39 -38.74 -14.48 -37.34
CA LEU A 39 -38.53 -15.16 -36.07
C LEU A 39 -38.24 -16.64 -36.44
N VAL A 40 -37.35 -17.30 -35.70
CA VAL A 40 -37.12 -18.78 -35.58
C VAL A 40 -36.40 -19.54 -36.71
N ALA A 41 -35.23 -20.16 -36.42
CA ALA A 41 -34.96 -21.62 -36.45
C ALA A 41 -33.45 -22.04 -36.44
N LEU A 42 -33.09 -22.83 -35.42
CA LEU A 42 -32.23 -24.04 -35.33
C LEU A 42 -30.83 -24.20 -36.03
N ILE A 43 -29.81 -24.36 -35.17
CA ILE A 43 -28.72 -25.39 -35.03
C ILE A 43 -28.17 -26.21 -36.25
N VAL A 44 -26.82 -26.35 -36.23
CA VAL A 44 -25.87 -27.39 -36.75
C VAL A 44 -25.34 -27.28 -38.20
N ALA A 45 -24.01 -27.29 -38.31
CA ALA A 45 -23.15 -28.05 -39.24
C ALA A 45 -22.09 -27.24 -40.02
N ALA A 46 -20.86 -27.56 -39.65
CA ALA A 46 -19.56 -27.45 -40.30
C ALA A 46 -19.47 -27.40 -41.84
N CYS A 47 -18.28 -26.91 -42.26
CA CYS A 47 -17.51 -27.18 -43.48
C CYS A 47 -17.57 -26.16 -44.64
N SER A 48 -16.45 -25.44 -44.77
CA SER A 48 -15.49 -25.57 -45.90
C SER A 48 -15.62 -24.64 -47.12
N ASN A 49 -14.49 -23.98 -47.40
CA ASN A 49 -13.93 -23.49 -48.67
C ASN A 49 -14.54 -22.20 -49.26
N SER A 50 -13.86 -21.05 -49.21
CA SER A 50 -12.64 -20.61 -49.93
C SER A 50 -12.88 -20.30 -51.40
N GLU A 51 -12.70 -19.03 -51.80
CA GLU A 51 -12.01 -18.61 -53.03
C GLU A 51 -11.72 -17.07 -53.00
N PRO A 52 -10.79 -16.57 -53.83
CA PRO A 52 -9.76 -15.60 -53.42
C PRO A 52 -10.06 -14.15 -53.79
N TYR A 53 -9.50 -13.21 -53.02
CA TYR A 53 -9.46 -11.79 -53.38
C TYR A 53 -8.03 -11.42 -53.80
N GLN A 54 -7.87 -11.06 -55.08
CA GLN A 54 -6.65 -10.46 -55.60
C GLN A 54 -6.65 -8.93 -55.41
N GLU A 55 -5.43 -8.43 -55.28
CA GLU A 55 -4.98 -7.10 -54.92
C GLU A 55 -5.72 -5.92 -55.57
N GLY A 56 -6.09 -4.95 -54.74
CA GLY A 56 -6.40 -3.57 -55.11
C GLY A 56 -5.85 -2.64 -54.03
N GLY A 57 -4.94 -1.76 -54.44
CA GLY A 57 -4.02 -1.00 -53.57
C GLY A 57 -4.67 -0.14 -52.47
N CYS A 58 -3.89 0.04 -51.41
CA CYS A 58 -4.16 0.90 -50.27
C CYS A 58 -4.25 2.37 -50.72
N GLY A 59 -5.46 2.93 -50.69
CA GLY A 59 -5.73 4.36 -50.70
C GLY A 59 -6.34 4.75 -49.36
N SER A 60 -5.54 5.45 -48.55
CA SER A 60 -5.86 6.16 -47.29
C SER A 60 -6.60 5.38 -46.18
N CYS A 61 -5.84 4.96 -45.16
CA CYS A 61 -6.36 4.87 -43.80
C CYS A 61 -6.70 6.29 -43.31
N SER A 62 -7.99 6.64 -43.22
CA SER A 62 -8.42 7.76 -42.38
C SER A 62 -8.63 7.23 -40.96
N THR A 63 -7.74 7.61 -40.04
CA THR A 63 -7.86 7.32 -38.61
C THR A 63 -8.83 8.29 -37.95
N VAL A 64 -9.63 7.78 -37.01
CA VAL A 64 -10.69 8.45 -36.24
C VAL A 64 -10.10 9.43 -35.19
N LEU A 65 -9.03 10.15 -35.50
CA LEU A 65 -8.35 11.12 -34.62
C LEU A 65 -8.38 12.56 -35.17
N ASP A 66 -8.98 12.77 -36.35
CA ASP A 66 -9.08 14.10 -36.98
C ASP A 66 -10.03 15.08 -36.25
N ASP A 67 -10.73 14.62 -35.19
CA ASP A 67 -11.70 15.43 -34.42
C ASP A 67 -11.13 16.01 -33.09
N VAL A 68 -9.85 15.76 -32.76
CA VAL A 68 -9.23 16.35 -31.55
C VAL A 68 -8.77 17.77 -31.85
N GLY A 69 -9.52 18.75 -31.35
CA GLY A 69 -9.22 20.17 -31.48
C GLY A 69 -7.94 20.54 -30.74
N ASN A 70 -6.82 20.54 -31.48
CA ASN A 70 -5.50 21.09 -31.13
C ASN A 70 -4.46 20.13 -30.52
N LEU A 71 -4.09 19.08 -31.26
CA LEU A 71 -2.85 18.28 -31.06
C LEU A 71 -1.57 19.02 -31.50
N ALA A 72 -1.56 20.36 -31.56
CA ALA A 72 -0.54 21.13 -32.28
C ALA A 72 0.92 20.86 -31.83
N ASP A 73 1.11 20.47 -30.56
CA ASP A 73 2.43 20.25 -29.95
C ASP A 73 2.69 18.77 -29.61
N MET A 74 1.87 17.83 -30.10
CA MET A 74 2.07 16.39 -29.93
C MET A 74 2.53 15.72 -31.22
N LEU A 75 3.46 14.78 -31.10
CA LEU A 75 4.07 14.06 -32.23
C LEU A 75 3.63 12.59 -32.23
N LEU A 76 3.24 12.09 -33.39
CA LEU A 76 2.92 10.68 -33.60
C LEU A 76 4.18 9.83 -33.46
N VAL A 77 4.14 8.84 -32.57
CA VAL A 77 5.11 7.76 -32.50
C VAL A 77 4.44 6.50 -33.05
N ALA A 78 4.81 6.12 -34.27
CA ALA A 78 4.22 4.98 -34.95
C ALA A 78 4.57 3.65 -34.25
N GLY A 79 3.58 2.77 -34.15
CA GLY A 79 3.75 1.37 -33.79
C GLY A 79 4.69 0.67 -34.76
N SER A 80 5.55 -0.19 -34.24
CA SER A 80 6.47 -0.98 -35.08
C SER A 80 6.88 -2.26 -34.37
N ASN A 81 7.41 -3.21 -35.13
CA ASN A 81 8.04 -4.43 -34.61
C ASN A 81 9.48 -4.19 -34.13
N ASP A 82 9.93 -2.92 -34.07
CA ASP A 82 11.26 -2.59 -33.58
C ASP A 82 11.32 -2.77 -32.07
N VAL A 83 12.48 -3.23 -31.61
CA VAL A 83 12.71 -3.51 -30.20
C VAL A 83 13.28 -2.28 -29.51
N VAL A 84 12.57 -1.83 -28.49
CA VAL A 84 13.02 -0.86 -27.49
C VAL A 84 13.72 -1.62 -26.36
N LYS A 85 14.81 -1.08 -25.82
CA LYS A 85 15.57 -1.68 -24.71
C LYS A 85 15.32 -0.90 -23.44
N LEU A 86 14.76 -1.57 -22.44
CA LEU A 86 14.64 -1.05 -21.08
C LEU A 86 15.74 -1.63 -20.20
N GLY A 87 16.28 -0.84 -19.29
CA GLY A 87 17.40 -1.28 -18.44
C GLY A 87 18.73 -1.42 -19.20
N SER A 88 19.73 -1.99 -18.53
CA SER A 88 21.10 -2.09 -19.04
C SER A 88 21.83 -3.29 -18.46
N ASN A 89 22.58 -4.00 -19.29
CA ASN A 89 23.48 -5.09 -18.86
C ASN A 89 24.91 -4.60 -18.53
N ALA A 90 25.15 -3.28 -18.52
CA ALA A 90 26.49 -2.75 -18.30
C ALA A 90 27.02 -3.08 -16.88
N PRO A 91 28.34 -3.32 -16.74
CA PRO A 91 28.98 -3.37 -15.42
C PRO A 91 28.72 -2.07 -14.66
N GLY A 92 28.24 -2.18 -13.41
CA GLY A 92 27.93 -1.01 -12.57
C GLY A 92 26.50 -0.48 -12.61
N SER A 93 25.62 -0.89 -13.55
CA SER A 93 24.21 -0.45 -13.50
C SER A 93 23.49 -0.96 -12.26
N LYS A 94 22.50 -0.19 -11.79
CA LYS A 94 21.74 -0.47 -10.57
C LYS A 94 20.94 -1.77 -10.71
N LEU A 95 20.61 -2.41 -9.60
CA LEU A 95 19.84 -3.66 -9.59
C LEU A 95 18.46 -3.50 -10.24
N ASN A 96 17.78 -2.39 -9.98
CA ASN A 96 16.47 -2.05 -10.56
C ASN A 96 16.54 -1.61 -12.04
N GLU A 97 17.74 -1.45 -12.60
CA GLU A 97 17.99 -1.18 -14.01
C GLU A 97 18.47 -2.44 -14.76
N LYS A 98 18.51 -3.60 -14.08
CA LYS A 98 19.01 -4.87 -14.62
C LYS A 98 17.96 -5.97 -14.61
N PRO A 99 18.05 -6.94 -15.54
CA PRO A 99 18.86 -6.92 -16.77
C PRO A 99 18.27 -5.96 -17.83
N GLU A 100 18.94 -5.85 -18.98
CA GLU A 100 18.30 -5.27 -20.18
C GLU A 100 17.11 -6.14 -20.60
N MET A 101 15.94 -5.54 -20.78
CA MET A 101 14.69 -6.16 -21.23
C MET A 101 14.27 -5.58 -22.58
N LYS A 102 13.77 -6.44 -23.46
CA LYS A 102 13.31 -6.06 -24.80
C LYS A 102 11.81 -5.79 -24.80
N VAL A 103 11.40 -4.68 -25.39
CA VAL A 103 9.98 -4.30 -25.51
C VAL A 103 9.62 -3.98 -26.95
N VAL A 104 8.51 -4.51 -27.43
CA VAL A 104 7.90 -4.13 -28.72
C VAL A 104 6.67 -3.28 -28.44
N LEU A 105 6.55 -2.13 -29.12
CA LEU A 105 5.36 -1.28 -29.08
C LEU A 105 4.72 -1.27 -30.46
N ASP A 106 3.70 -2.13 -30.62
CA ASP A 106 3.04 -2.44 -31.90
C ASP A 106 1.82 -1.55 -32.21
N TYR A 107 1.63 -0.49 -31.41
CA TYR A 107 0.54 0.47 -31.55
C TYR A 107 1.05 1.90 -31.70
N ASP A 108 0.21 2.73 -32.33
CA ASP A 108 0.43 4.15 -32.47
C ASP A 108 -0.02 4.90 -31.21
N TYR A 109 0.75 5.91 -30.81
CA TYR A 109 0.38 6.87 -29.78
C TYR A 109 0.97 8.24 -30.13
N TYR A 110 0.44 9.30 -29.53
CA TYR A 110 1.06 10.63 -29.64
C TYR A 110 1.71 10.98 -28.31
N LEU A 111 2.82 11.71 -28.38
CA LEU A 111 3.60 12.18 -27.23
C LEU A 111 3.90 13.66 -27.39
N ASP A 112 3.79 14.45 -26.33
CA ASP A 112 4.17 15.87 -26.34
C ASP A 112 5.62 16.03 -26.83
N ALA A 113 5.85 17.02 -27.69
CA ALA A 113 7.15 17.30 -28.29
C ALA A 113 8.20 17.72 -27.24
N HIS A 114 7.76 18.41 -26.19
CA HIS A 114 8.57 18.92 -25.09
C HIS A 114 7.91 18.66 -23.73
N GLU A 115 8.58 18.99 -22.63
CA GLU A 115 7.97 18.92 -21.30
C GLU A 115 6.79 19.90 -21.18
N THR A 116 5.79 19.57 -20.35
CA THR A 116 4.68 20.48 -20.07
C THR A 116 5.23 21.79 -19.51
N THR A 117 4.83 22.93 -20.08
CA THR A 117 5.34 24.23 -19.63
C THR A 117 4.62 24.71 -18.38
N CYS A 118 5.28 25.59 -17.62
CA CYS A 118 4.70 26.31 -16.50
C CYS A 118 3.43 27.08 -16.90
N GLY A 119 3.49 27.78 -18.04
CA GLY A 119 2.38 28.56 -18.57
C GLY A 119 1.16 27.69 -18.86
N ASP A 120 1.35 26.59 -19.59
CA ASP A 120 0.27 25.65 -19.93
C ASP A 120 -0.36 25.05 -18.68
N TYR A 121 0.48 24.60 -17.74
CA TYR A 121 0.02 23.99 -16.50
C TYR A 121 -0.83 24.96 -15.66
N VAL A 122 -0.30 26.16 -15.39
CA VAL A 122 -0.97 27.15 -14.53
C VAL A 122 -2.24 27.70 -15.17
N LEU A 123 -2.20 28.03 -16.47
CA LEU A 123 -3.38 28.55 -17.18
C LEU A 123 -4.50 27.51 -17.17
N PHE A 124 -4.18 26.28 -17.53
CA PHE A 124 -5.16 25.21 -17.66
C PHE A 124 -5.74 24.79 -16.31
N MET A 125 -4.90 24.59 -15.29
CA MET A 125 -5.36 24.24 -13.94
C MET A 125 -6.15 25.38 -13.27
N LYS A 126 -5.92 26.64 -13.64
CA LYS A 126 -6.72 27.77 -13.16
C LYS A 126 -8.10 27.85 -13.84
N GLU A 127 -8.19 27.51 -15.12
CA GLU A 127 -9.45 27.55 -15.87
C GLU A 127 -10.36 26.35 -15.58
N TYR A 128 -9.80 25.14 -15.56
CA TYR A 128 -10.54 23.89 -15.36
C TYR A 128 -10.56 23.45 -13.89
N GLY A 129 -9.47 23.65 -13.15
CA GLY A 129 -9.35 23.35 -11.72
C GLY A 129 -9.94 24.40 -10.77
N ALA A 130 -10.82 25.29 -11.26
CA ALA A 130 -11.65 26.17 -10.44
C ALA A 130 -13.07 25.61 -10.20
N LYS A 131 -13.47 24.53 -10.89
CA LYS A 131 -14.75 23.83 -10.66
C LYS A 131 -14.65 22.74 -9.59
N GLU A 132 -13.45 22.25 -9.35
CA GLU A 132 -13.05 21.32 -8.28
C GLU A 132 -11.79 21.94 -7.64
N SER A 133 -11.56 21.77 -6.34
CA SER A 133 -10.65 22.56 -5.49
C SER A 133 -9.12 22.48 -5.77
N PHE A 134 -8.69 22.43 -7.03
CA PHE A 134 -7.33 22.12 -7.49
C PHE A 134 -6.38 23.33 -7.58
N ALA A 135 -6.89 24.55 -7.79
CA ALA A 135 -6.02 25.71 -7.99
C ALA A 135 -5.47 26.25 -6.65
N ARG A 136 -4.26 25.82 -6.27
CA ARG A 136 -3.44 26.46 -5.23
C ARG A 136 -2.06 26.83 -5.79
N ASN A 137 -1.39 27.75 -5.10
CA ASN A 137 -0.30 28.60 -5.61
C ASN A 137 0.96 27.84 -6.10
N PHE A 138 0.95 27.30 -7.32
CA PHE A 138 2.17 26.88 -8.01
C PHE A 138 3.02 28.11 -8.33
N LYS A 139 4.30 28.10 -7.92
CA LYS A 139 5.24 29.18 -8.19
C LYS A 139 6.00 28.89 -9.48
N CYS A 140 5.55 29.48 -10.57
CA CYS A 140 6.31 29.50 -11.82
C CYS A 140 7.25 30.71 -11.85
N PHE A 141 8.48 30.50 -12.29
CA PHE A 141 9.44 31.58 -12.50
C PHE A 141 9.19 32.28 -13.85
N GLU A 142 8.97 31.51 -14.91
CA GLU A 142 8.63 31.97 -16.27
C GLU A 142 7.73 30.94 -16.97
N ASP A 143 6.83 31.40 -17.83
CA ASP A 143 5.81 30.54 -18.47
C ASP A 143 6.41 29.49 -19.41
N SER A 144 7.54 29.80 -20.08
CA SER A 144 8.19 28.93 -21.07
C SER A 144 9.13 27.87 -20.46
N LEU A 145 9.34 27.89 -19.14
CA LEU A 145 10.10 26.86 -18.44
C LEU A 145 9.25 25.60 -18.26
N PRO A 146 9.87 24.41 -18.20
CA PRO A 146 9.15 23.19 -17.82
C PRO A 146 8.52 23.34 -16.43
N ILE A 147 7.32 22.80 -16.25
CA ILE A 147 6.73 22.70 -14.92
C ILE A 147 7.54 21.72 -14.08
N VAL A 148 7.93 22.16 -12.87
CA VAL A 148 8.70 21.37 -11.90
C VAL A 148 8.08 21.51 -10.52
N ASP A 149 8.61 20.78 -9.55
CA ASP A 149 8.09 20.73 -8.18
C ASP A 149 6.64 20.21 -8.14
N VAL A 150 6.35 19.22 -8.98
CA VAL A 150 5.04 18.55 -9.08
C VAL A 150 5.15 17.09 -8.68
N THR A 151 4.12 16.60 -7.99
CA THR A 151 4.00 15.17 -7.68
C THR A 151 3.54 14.38 -8.92
N TYR A 152 3.67 13.06 -8.89
CA TYR A 152 3.04 12.20 -9.90
C TYR A 152 1.52 12.43 -9.95
N PHE A 153 0.90 12.65 -8.79
CA PHE A 153 -0.54 12.88 -8.68
C PHE A 153 -0.97 14.21 -9.31
N ASP A 154 -0.17 15.27 -9.15
CA ASP A 154 -0.39 16.55 -9.82
C ASP A 154 -0.44 16.36 -11.35
N ALA A 155 0.52 15.61 -11.90
CA ALA A 155 0.57 15.31 -13.33
C ALA A 155 -0.61 14.45 -13.81
N VAL A 156 -1.05 13.46 -13.01
CA VAL A 156 -2.25 12.64 -13.29
C VAL A 156 -3.52 13.48 -13.32
N LEU A 157 -3.70 14.38 -12.35
CA LEU A 157 -4.86 15.27 -12.29
C LEU A 157 -4.89 16.21 -13.50
N PHE A 158 -3.74 16.73 -13.91
CA PHE A 158 -3.61 17.54 -15.13
C PHE A 158 -3.98 16.76 -16.39
N ALA A 159 -3.50 15.52 -16.55
CA ALA A 159 -3.84 14.66 -17.69
C ALA A 159 -5.34 14.36 -17.77
N ASN A 160 -5.97 14.04 -16.64
CA ASN A 160 -7.42 13.85 -16.57
C ASN A 160 -8.19 15.13 -16.93
N ALA A 161 -7.78 16.28 -16.40
CA ALA A 161 -8.41 17.55 -16.72
C ALA A 161 -8.30 17.89 -18.21
N LYS A 162 -7.15 17.60 -18.85
CA LYS A 162 -6.96 17.74 -20.31
C LYS A 162 -7.87 16.82 -21.10
N SER A 163 -8.03 15.57 -20.65
CA SER A 163 -8.97 14.60 -21.25
C SER A 163 -10.40 15.12 -21.22
N VAL A 164 -10.87 15.59 -20.06
CA VAL A 164 -12.24 16.12 -19.91
C VAL A 164 -12.46 17.38 -20.74
N ALA A 165 -11.46 18.27 -20.82
CA ALA A 165 -11.53 19.49 -21.63
C ALA A 165 -11.74 19.19 -23.12
N ASP A 166 -11.11 18.13 -23.62
CA ASP A 166 -11.21 17.69 -25.02
C ASP A 166 -12.36 16.70 -25.25
N GLY A 167 -13.25 16.51 -24.26
CA GLY A 167 -14.43 15.63 -24.38
C GLY A 167 -14.10 14.14 -24.39
N MET A 168 -12.94 13.75 -23.85
CA MET A 168 -12.47 12.37 -23.75
C MET A 168 -12.72 11.80 -22.35
N ASP A 169 -12.74 10.47 -22.27
CA ASP A 169 -12.77 9.78 -20.98
C ASP A 169 -11.43 9.95 -20.23
N SER A 170 -11.50 10.23 -18.94
CA SER A 170 -10.33 10.24 -18.05
C SER A 170 -9.64 8.88 -18.04
N VAL A 171 -8.33 8.84 -18.27
CA VAL A 171 -7.54 7.60 -18.24
C VAL A 171 -7.33 7.10 -16.81
N TYR A 172 -7.31 8.00 -15.84
CA TYR A 172 -7.18 7.65 -14.43
C TYR A 172 -8.52 7.79 -13.71
N SER A 173 -8.89 6.81 -12.87
CA SER A 173 -10.00 6.96 -11.93
C SER A 173 -9.51 6.92 -10.50
N TYR A 174 -10.14 7.67 -9.61
CA TYR A 174 -9.88 7.67 -8.18
C TYR A 174 -11.16 8.05 -7.44
N SER A 175 -11.23 7.70 -6.16
CA SER A 175 -12.39 7.97 -5.29
C SER A 175 -12.26 9.28 -4.52
N ASN A 176 -11.03 9.71 -4.20
CA ASN A 176 -10.76 10.96 -3.51
C ASN A 176 -9.34 11.46 -3.79
N ALA A 177 -9.11 12.77 -3.67
CA ALA A 177 -7.79 13.40 -3.78
C ALA A 177 -7.43 14.15 -2.49
N PHE A 178 -6.19 14.00 -2.03
CA PHE A 178 -5.66 14.67 -0.84
C PHE A 178 -4.54 15.64 -1.22
N PHE A 179 -4.45 16.76 -0.49
CA PHE A 179 -3.54 17.85 -0.80
C PHE A 179 -2.78 18.32 0.44
N ASP A 180 -1.51 18.71 0.27
CA ASP A 180 -0.74 19.39 1.30
C ASP A 180 -1.14 20.87 1.47
N GLU A 181 -0.53 21.55 2.44
CA GLU A 181 -0.77 22.98 2.69
C GLU A 181 -0.31 23.88 1.52
N SER A 182 0.66 23.42 0.74
CA SER A 182 1.18 24.12 -0.44
C SER A 182 0.30 23.92 -1.68
N GLY A 183 -0.61 22.95 -1.65
CA GLY A 183 -1.56 22.67 -2.71
C GLY A 183 -1.17 21.51 -3.63
N HIS A 184 -0.13 20.76 -3.32
CA HIS A 184 0.26 19.58 -4.10
C HIS A 184 -0.61 18.40 -3.72
N CYS A 185 -1.02 17.62 -4.72
CA CYS A 185 -1.72 16.38 -4.48
C CYS A 185 -0.73 15.35 -3.92
N THR A 186 -1.01 14.87 -2.70
CA THR A 186 -0.14 13.93 -1.98
C THR A 186 -0.65 12.50 -2.03
N ASP A 187 -1.93 12.30 -2.39
CA ASP A 187 -2.52 10.98 -2.56
C ASP A 187 -3.80 11.02 -3.43
N LEU A 188 -3.98 10.01 -4.29
CA LEU A 188 -5.21 9.73 -5.04
C LEU A 188 -5.74 8.36 -4.61
N LYS A 189 -6.77 8.37 -3.76
CA LYS A 189 -7.32 7.16 -3.16
C LYS A 189 -8.00 6.27 -4.20
N GLY A 190 -7.58 5.01 -4.28
CA GLY A 190 -8.13 4.05 -5.24
C GLY A 190 -7.79 4.43 -6.68
N LEU A 191 -6.59 4.99 -6.90
CA LEU A 191 -6.11 5.34 -8.23
C LEU A 191 -5.98 4.09 -9.12
N VAL A 192 -6.69 4.08 -10.25
CA VAL A 192 -6.63 3.04 -11.28
C VAL A 192 -6.25 3.65 -12.62
N PHE A 193 -5.35 2.98 -13.34
CA PHE A 193 -4.90 3.34 -14.68
C PHE A 193 -5.62 2.49 -15.75
N HIS A 194 -6.50 3.12 -16.54
CA HIS A 194 -7.35 2.45 -17.54
C HIS A 194 -6.71 2.49 -18.93
N VAL A 195 -5.99 1.43 -19.29
CA VAL A 195 -5.27 1.30 -20.57
C VAL A 195 -6.17 1.30 -21.82
N ASP A 196 -7.46 1.04 -21.64
CA ASP A 196 -8.48 0.94 -22.68
C ASP A 196 -9.16 2.28 -23.03
N ARG A 197 -8.80 3.37 -22.34
CA ARG A 197 -9.36 4.71 -22.56
C ARG A 197 -8.48 5.58 -23.46
N LYS A 198 -9.11 6.44 -24.26
CA LYS A 198 -8.48 7.25 -25.31
C LYS A 198 -7.99 8.64 -24.87
N GLY A 199 -7.99 8.94 -23.57
CA GLY A 199 -7.64 10.26 -23.04
C GLY A 199 -6.12 10.53 -22.95
N PHE A 200 -5.79 11.68 -22.39
CA PHE A 200 -4.43 12.06 -22.02
C PHE A 200 -3.97 11.30 -20.78
N ARG A 201 -2.68 10.96 -20.76
CA ARG A 201 -2.02 10.24 -19.68
C ARG A 201 -0.53 10.56 -19.65
N LEU A 202 0.17 10.13 -18.60
CA LEU A 202 1.61 10.04 -18.66
C LEU A 202 2.03 8.94 -19.65
N PRO A 203 3.15 9.09 -20.38
CA PRO A 203 3.69 8.01 -21.20
C PRO A 203 4.11 6.83 -20.34
N THR A 204 4.14 5.63 -20.90
CA THR A 204 4.84 4.52 -20.25
C THR A 204 6.36 4.69 -20.36
N GLU A 205 7.12 4.00 -19.51
CA GLU A 205 8.58 3.95 -19.61
C GLU A 205 9.00 3.47 -21.01
N ALA A 206 8.31 2.47 -21.55
CA ALA A 206 8.58 1.94 -22.89
C ALA A 206 8.31 2.99 -23.99
N GLU A 207 7.19 3.69 -23.91
CA GLU A 207 6.82 4.74 -24.87
C GLU A 207 7.82 5.90 -24.83
N TRP A 208 8.19 6.33 -23.63
CA TRP A 208 9.18 7.38 -23.43
C TRP A 208 10.54 6.98 -24.02
N VAL A 209 11.00 5.76 -23.75
CA VAL A 209 12.28 5.28 -24.28
C VAL A 209 12.24 5.11 -25.80
N LYS A 210 11.11 4.68 -26.39
CA LYS A 210 10.97 4.60 -27.85
C LYS A 210 11.13 5.97 -28.51
N ALA A 211 10.53 7.01 -27.91
CA ALA A 211 10.74 8.38 -28.37
C ALA A 211 12.22 8.78 -28.19
N ALA A 212 12.78 8.62 -27.00
CA ALA A 212 14.14 9.05 -26.67
C ALA A 212 15.24 8.35 -27.50
N ALA A 213 15.12 7.05 -27.74
CA ALA A 213 16.18 6.22 -28.31
C ALA A 213 16.60 6.57 -29.75
N SER A 214 15.76 7.30 -30.50
CA SER A 214 16.10 7.63 -31.89
C SER A 214 17.11 8.76 -32.03
N ASP A 215 17.21 9.68 -31.06
CA ASP A 215 18.17 10.81 -31.09
C ASP A 215 18.55 11.30 -29.68
N PHE A 216 18.95 10.38 -28.79
CA PHE A 216 19.35 10.70 -27.42
C PHE A 216 20.75 11.32 -27.35
N ASP A 217 20.85 12.65 -27.29
CA ASP A 217 22.12 13.39 -27.33
C ASP A 217 22.35 14.24 -26.07
N VAL A 218 23.05 13.66 -25.09
CA VAL A 218 23.38 14.29 -23.80
C VAL A 218 24.32 15.49 -23.95
N ARG A 219 25.18 15.51 -24.97
CA ARG A 219 26.13 16.63 -25.15
C ARG A 219 25.42 17.91 -25.59
N SER A 220 24.31 17.73 -26.30
CA SER A 220 23.50 18.82 -26.83
C SER A 220 22.32 19.17 -25.91
N SER A 221 22.21 18.58 -24.72
CA SER A 221 21.16 18.87 -23.74
C SER A 221 21.58 19.82 -22.62
N TRP A 222 20.62 20.25 -21.79
CA TRP A 222 20.88 20.96 -20.55
C TRP A 222 21.31 20.01 -19.43
N ASN A 223 22.51 20.19 -18.91
CA ASN A 223 23.15 19.35 -17.88
C ASN A 223 24.07 20.21 -16.99
N ASN A 224 24.69 19.62 -15.96
CA ASN A 224 25.44 20.40 -14.96
C ASN A 224 26.67 21.16 -15.51
N GLU A 225 27.17 20.77 -16.69
CA GLU A 225 28.32 21.42 -17.31
C GLU A 225 27.93 22.74 -17.99
N ASN A 226 26.66 22.91 -18.36
CA ASN A 226 26.22 24.00 -19.24
C ASN A 226 24.93 24.70 -18.81
N SER A 227 24.23 24.21 -17.78
CA SER A 227 22.93 24.75 -17.37
C SER A 227 23.01 25.87 -16.35
N GLU A 228 24.17 26.05 -15.69
CA GLU A 228 24.29 26.87 -14.47
C GLU A 228 23.40 26.39 -13.31
N PHE A 229 23.12 25.08 -13.26
CA PHE A 229 22.27 24.45 -12.23
C PHE A 229 20.84 25.03 -12.15
N LYS A 230 20.26 25.38 -13.30
CA LYS A 230 18.85 25.81 -13.44
C LYS A 230 18.21 25.18 -14.68
N SER A 231 16.88 25.05 -14.67
CA SER A 231 16.11 24.68 -15.86
C SER A 231 16.12 25.83 -16.88
N HIS A 232 15.85 25.48 -18.14
CA HIS A 232 15.82 26.41 -19.26
C HIS A 232 14.52 26.26 -20.05
N GLU A 233 14.25 27.24 -20.91
CA GLU A 233 13.10 27.25 -21.80
C GLU A 233 13.06 25.96 -22.63
N VAL A 234 11.88 25.38 -22.78
CA VAL A 234 11.68 24.16 -23.57
C VAL A 234 12.15 24.37 -25.01
N CYS A 235 12.76 23.34 -25.59
CA CYS A 235 13.36 23.34 -26.92
C CYS A 235 14.41 24.45 -27.17
N SER A 236 15.02 25.02 -26.13
CA SER A 236 16.11 26.01 -26.28
C SER A 236 17.47 25.39 -26.67
N ARG A 237 17.52 24.06 -26.77
CA ARG A 237 18.67 23.26 -27.21
C ARG A 237 18.35 22.48 -28.49
N LYS A 238 19.01 21.34 -28.71
CA LYS A 238 18.81 20.54 -29.93
C LYS A 238 17.40 19.94 -29.94
N MET A 239 16.67 20.23 -31.00
CA MET A 239 15.47 19.50 -31.39
C MET A 239 15.84 18.39 -32.38
N ASP A 240 15.27 17.20 -32.20
CA ASP A 240 15.50 16.07 -33.10
C ASP A 240 14.77 16.25 -34.44
N LYS A 241 15.03 15.36 -35.39
CA LYS A 241 14.44 15.45 -36.75
C LYS A 241 12.93 15.20 -36.80
N ARG A 242 12.35 14.61 -35.76
CA ARG A 242 10.91 14.35 -35.64
C ARG A 242 10.19 15.51 -34.96
N GLY A 243 10.91 16.35 -34.22
CA GLY A 243 10.41 17.50 -33.48
C GLY A 243 10.50 17.35 -31.96
N PHE A 244 11.01 16.23 -31.43
CA PHE A 244 11.16 16.09 -29.98
C PHE A 244 12.36 16.89 -29.48
N CYS A 245 12.24 17.50 -28.32
CA CYS A 245 13.33 18.14 -27.61
C CYS A 245 13.32 17.74 -26.12
N ASP A 246 14.44 17.97 -25.45
CA ASP A 246 14.63 17.82 -24.00
C ASP A 246 14.30 16.43 -23.40
N LEU A 247 14.22 15.39 -24.23
CA LEU A 247 14.17 14.00 -23.74
C LEU A 247 15.46 13.61 -22.99
N ALA A 248 16.56 14.34 -23.18
CA ALA A 248 17.75 14.23 -22.35
C ALA A 248 17.98 15.57 -21.64
N GLY A 249 18.23 15.54 -20.32
CA GLY A 249 18.53 16.75 -19.55
C GLY A 249 17.33 17.67 -19.34
N ASN A 250 17.60 18.94 -19.03
CA ASN A 250 16.62 19.93 -18.57
C ASN A 250 15.89 19.49 -17.29
N VAL A 251 14.83 18.71 -17.36
CA VAL A 251 14.17 18.15 -16.15
C VAL A 251 13.93 16.66 -16.31
N MET A 252 13.97 15.93 -15.19
CA MET A 252 13.51 14.55 -15.18
C MET A 252 12.00 14.52 -15.38
N GLU A 253 11.50 13.46 -16.03
CA GLU A 253 10.10 13.37 -16.39
C GLU A 253 9.41 12.18 -15.72
N TRP A 254 8.25 12.44 -15.11
CA TRP A 254 7.33 11.39 -14.67
C TRP A 254 6.86 10.55 -15.86
N VAL A 255 6.90 9.23 -15.68
CA VAL A 255 6.20 8.27 -16.54
C VAL A 255 5.16 7.52 -15.71
N ASN A 256 4.24 6.83 -16.38
CA ASN A 256 3.10 6.17 -15.76
C ASN A 256 3.51 4.98 -14.86
N ASP A 257 4.61 4.30 -15.19
CA ASP A 257 4.97 2.99 -14.65
C ASP A 257 5.29 3.03 -13.15
N TRP A 258 4.75 2.04 -12.42
CA TRP A 258 5.35 1.61 -11.17
C TRP A 258 6.70 0.94 -11.45
N LEU A 259 7.67 1.16 -10.55
CA LEU A 259 9.00 0.55 -10.67
C LEU A 259 8.90 -0.97 -10.46
N GLY A 260 8.95 -1.72 -11.56
CA GLY A 260 8.98 -3.18 -11.56
C GLY A 260 10.38 -3.79 -11.75
N VAL A 261 10.46 -5.11 -11.62
CA VAL A 261 11.68 -5.88 -11.94
C VAL A 261 11.77 -6.13 -13.45
N PHE A 262 12.98 -6.06 -13.99
CA PHE A 262 13.23 -6.48 -15.38
C PHE A 262 13.63 -7.96 -15.46
N ARG A 263 13.45 -8.53 -16.64
CA ARG A 263 13.85 -9.90 -16.99
C ARG A 263 14.47 -9.90 -18.38
N ASP A 264 15.43 -10.80 -18.59
CA ASP A 264 16.03 -11.02 -19.91
C ASP A 264 15.04 -11.77 -20.80
N THR A 265 14.06 -11.02 -21.32
CA THR A 265 12.96 -11.51 -22.13
C THR A 265 12.49 -10.43 -23.11
N THR A 266 11.56 -10.79 -24.00
CA THR A 266 10.86 -9.86 -24.88
C THR A 266 9.39 -9.80 -24.50
N VAL A 267 8.88 -8.60 -24.26
CA VAL A 267 7.46 -8.33 -23.97
C VAL A 267 6.89 -7.32 -24.95
N SER A 268 5.59 -7.38 -25.21
CA SER A 268 4.87 -6.35 -25.98
C SER A 268 4.19 -5.37 -25.02
N ASN A 269 4.09 -4.10 -25.41
CA ASN A 269 3.19 -3.11 -24.80
C ASN A 269 3.32 -3.04 -23.26
N TYR A 270 4.56 -2.99 -22.78
CA TYR A 270 4.91 -2.96 -21.37
C TYR A 270 4.42 -1.66 -20.69
N VAL A 271 3.81 -1.81 -19.51
CA VAL A 271 3.22 -0.69 -18.73
C VAL A 271 3.65 -0.65 -17.26
N GLY A 272 4.76 -1.34 -16.91
CA GLY A 272 5.32 -1.29 -15.56
C GLY A 272 4.95 -2.49 -14.68
N ALA A 273 5.19 -2.35 -13.38
CA ALA A 273 4.66 -3.28 -12.39
C ALA A 273 3.14 -3.08 -12.18
N PRO A 274 2.40 -4.12 -11.77
CA PRO A 274 0.96 -4.02 -11.50
C PRO A 274 0.63 -3.09 -10.32
N ASP A 275 1.55 -2.92 -9.37
CA ASP A 275 1.41 -2.06 -8.20
C ASP A 275 2.77 -1.47 -7.79
N GLY A 276 2.77 -0.59 -6.78
CA GLY A 276 3.97 0.10 -6.31
C GLY A 276 4.87 -0.70 -5.36
N GLY A 277 4.53 -1.94 -5.02
CA GLY A 277 5.25 -2.75 -4.02
C GLY A 277 5.40 -2.06 -2.66
N SER A 278 6.32 -2.56 -1.82
CA SER A 278 6.52 -2.11 -0.43
C SER A 278 6.87 -0.63 -0.27
N LEU A 279 7.49 -0.03 -1.29
CA LEU A 279 8.02 1.33 -1.26
C LEU A 279 7.18 2.33 -2.06
N GLY A 280 6.23 1.87 -2.88
CA GLY A 280 5.43 2.75 -3.74
C GLY A 280 6.27 3.50 -4.77
N GLU A 281 7.30 2.86 -5.33
CA GLU A 281 8.28 3.50 -6.21
C GLU A 281 7.77 3.71 -7.63
N ARG A 282 7.99 4.92 -8.16
CA ARG A 282 7.64 5.34 -9.51
C ARG A 282 8.88 5.53 -10.36
N VAL A 283 8.70 5.43 -11.67
CA VAL A 283 9.77 5.67 -12.63
C VAL A 283 9.82 7.14 -13.05
N ILE A 284 11.03 7.68 -13.09
CA ILE A 284 11.33 8.97 -13.75
C ILE A 284 12.47 8.78 -14.77
N LYS A 285 12.45 9.55 -15.85
CA LYS A 285 13.34 9.40 -17.01
C LYS A 285 14.05 10.72 -17.36
N GLY A 286 15.02 10.67 -18.29
CA GLY A 286 15.58 11.85 -18.96
C GLY A 286 16.80 12.50 -18.34
N GLY A 287 16.97 12.43 -17.01
CA GLY A 287 17.99 13.22 -16.31
C GLY A 287 17.60 14.70 -16.24
N ALA A 288 18.36 15.52 -15.52
CA ALA A 288 18.01 16.93 -15.31
C ALA A 288 19.22 17.87 -15.46
N PHE A 289 18.94 19.17 -15.45
CA PHE A 289 19.90 20.25 -15.62
C PHE A 289 21.06 20.20 -14.61
N ASN A 290 20.87 19.60 -13.44
CA ASN A 290 21.86 19.48 -12.37
C ASN A 290 22.63 18.15 -12.38
N ALA A 291 22.29 17.24 -13.30
CA ALA A 291 22.91 15.93 -13.40
C ALA A 291 24.22 15.99 -14.20
N ASP A 292 25.19 15.18 -13.77
CA ASP A 292 26.39 14.90 -14.56
C ASP A 292 26.01 14.19 -15.87
N PRO A 293 26.54 14.62 -17.04
CA PRO A 293 26.29 13.96 -18.31
C PRO A 293 26.49 12.45 -18.29
N SER A 294 27.42 11.90 -17.50
CA SER A 294 27.63 10.45 -17.41
C SER A 294 26.46 9.70 -16.78
N ASN A 295 25.61 10.41 -16.02
CA ASN A 295 24.45 9.87 -15.33
C ASN A 295 23.15 10.07 -16.12
N ILE A 296 23.19 10.83 -17.22
CA ILE A 296 22.03 11.05 -18.09
C ILE A 296 22.01 9.95 -19.17
N ASN A 297 21.01 9.09 -19.13
CA ASN A 297 20.87 7.97 -20.06
C ASN A 297 19.39 7.54 -20.18
N THR A 298 19.08 6.69 -21.16
CA THR A 298 17.71 6.21 -21.41
C THR A 298 17.25 5.10 -20.48
N TYR A 299 18.16 4.43 -19.75
CA TYR A 299 17.85 3.24 -18.95
C TYR A 299 17.68 3.52 -17.46
N SER A 300 18.11 4.67 -16.96
CA SER A 300 17.91 5.08 -15.57
C SER A 300 16.43 5.30 -15.28
N ARG A 301 16.02 4.95 -14.05
CA ARG A 301 14.60 4.80 -13.68
C ARG A 301 14.19 5.53 -12.40
N GLY A 302 15.10 6.30 -11.81
CA GLY A 302 14.90 6.91 -10.49
C GLY A 302 15.99 7.89 -10.14
N ASP A 303 15.94 8.42 -8.92
CA ASP A 303 16.86 9.43 -8.42
C ASP A 303 17.89 8.85 -7.41
N VAL A 304 18.58 9.72 -6.67
CA VAL A 304 19.47 9.40 -5.54
C VAL A 304 18.67 8.81 -4.37
N TYR A 305 17.45 9.31 -4.15
CA TYR A 305 16.53 8.82 -3.12
C TYR A 305 15.34 8.09 -3.75
N THR A 306 14.64 7.29 -2.94
CA THR A 306 13.39 6.61 -3.30
C THR A 306 12.38 7.62 -3.85
N VAL A 307 11.85 7.33 -5.04
CA VAL A 307 10.91 8.20 -5.76
C VAL A 307 9.50 7.64 -5.59
N THR A 308 8.71 8.22 -4.69
CA THR A 308 7.30 7.85 -4.48
C THR A 308 6.37 8.73 -5.31
N SER A 309 5.09 8.36 -5.42
CA SER A 309 4.09 9.17 -6.15
C SER A 309 3.88 10.59 -5.55
N SER A 310 4.21 10.80 -4.28
CA SER A 310 4.14 12.11 -3.60
C SER A 310 5.48 12.87 -3.60
N THR A 311 6.55 12.26 -4.11
CA THR A 311 7.84 12.94 -4.26
C THR A 311 7.70 14.11 -5.23
N ARG A 312 8.37 15.22 -4.95
CA ARG A 312 8.47 16.37 -5.84
C ARG A 312 9.77 17.12 -5.58
N THR A 313 10.30 17.74 -6.62
CA THR A 313 11.54 18.51 -6.57
C THR A 313 11.60 19.48 -7.74
N ASN A 314 12.42 20.51 -7.62
CA ASN A 314 12.58 21.58 -8.62
C ASN A 314 13.26 21.16 -9.93
N TYR A 315 13.55 19.87 -10.11
CA TYR A 315 14.13 19.29 -11.32
C TYR A 315 13.34 18.08 -11.85
N VAL A 316 12.11 17.84 -11.35
CA VAL A 316 11.21 16.79 -11.85
C VAL A 316 9.92 17.44 -12.35
N GLY A 317 9.62 17.20 -13.62
CA GLY A 317 8.42 17.60 -14.34
C GLY A 317 7.79 16.41 -15.07
N PHE A 318 7.10 16.66 -16.19
CA PHE A 318 6.48 15.61 -17.00
C PHE A 318 6.11 16.07 -18.41
N ARG A 319 5.78 15.11 -19.28
CA ARG A 319 5.12 15.31 -20.56
C ARG A 319 3.95 14.34 -20.72
N LEU A 320 2.99 14.62 -21.60
CA LEU A 320 1.80 13.77 -21.80
C LEU A 320 1.89 12.91 -23.07
N ALA A 321 1.18 11.79 -23.01
CA ALA A 321 0.82 10.95 -24.14
C ALA A 321 -0.70 10.88 -24.28
N ILE A 322 -1.18 10.48 -25.46
CA ILE A 322 -2.60 10.24 -25.73
C ILE A 322 -2.79 8.95 -26.53
N GLY A 323 -3.82 8.19 -26.16
CA GLY A 323 -4.23 6.96 -26.82
C GLY A 323 -4.30 5.75 -25.88
N THR A 324 -5.03 4.72 -26.33
CA THR A 324 -5.14 3.43 -25.65
C THR A 324 -3.86 2.62 -25.76
N ILE A 325 -3.61 1.74 -24.80
CA ILE A 325 -2.54 0.74 -24.84
C ILE A 325 -3.17 -0.64 -25.07
N PRO A 326 -3.29 -1.10 -26.32
CA PRO A 326 -3.87 -2.41 -26.62
C PRO A 326 -2.97 -3.53 -26.10
N ASN A 327 -3.56 -4.60 -25.57
CA ASN A 327 -2.83 -5.77 -25.06
C ASN A 327 -1.69 -5.39 -24.09
N ALA A 328 -1.95 -4.42 -23.20
CA ALA A 328 -0.99 -3.97 -22.21
C ALA A 328 -0.47 -5.14 -21.36
N VAL A 329 0.83 -5.10 -21.05
CA VAL A 329 1.51 -6.13 -20.25
C VAL A 329 2.15 -5.50 -19.02
N TRP A 330 1.70 -5.95 -17.85
CA TRP A 330 2.35 -5.68 -16.57
C TRP A 330 3.37 -6.76 -16.27
N MET A 331 4.45 -6.41 -15.57
CA MET A 331 5.42 -7.39 -15.08
C MET A 331 5.28 -7.54 -13.56
N GLY A 332 4.86 -8.72 -13.11
CA GLY A 332 4.82 -9.02 -11.68
C GLY A 332 6.21 -8.99 -11.03
N ALA A 333 6.25 -8.84 -9.70
CA ALA A 333 7.50 -8.92 -8.93
C ALA A 333 8.22 -10.29 -9.07
N ASP A 334 7.45 -11.34 -9.39
CA ASP A 334 7.94 -12.67 -9.76
C ASP A 334 8.61 -12.71 -11.15
N GLY A 335 8.49 -11.64 -11.94
CA GLY A 335 8.98 -11.56 -13.31
C GLY A 335 8.07 -12.25 -14.33
N VAL A 336 6.82 -12.53 -13.96
CA VAL A 336 5.84 -13.15 -14.86
C VAL A 336 5.01 -12.03 -15.53
N PRO A 337 4.92 -12.02 -16.87
CA PRO A 337 4.05 -11.10 -17.59
C PRO A 337 2.57 -11.36 -17.27
N LYS A 338 1.80 -10.28 -17.04
CA LYS A 338 0.36 -10.30 -16.81
C LYS A 338 -0.35 -9.43 -17.83
N THR A 339 -1.41 -9.94 -18.44
CA THR A 339 -2.27 -9.20 -19.40
C THR A 339 -3.57 -8.71 -18.78
N SER A 340 -3.81 -9.08 -17.52
CA SER A 340 -4.94 -8.69 -16.68
C SER A 340 -4.43 -8.53 -15.25
N ILE A 341 -4.94 -7.54 -14.54
CA ILE A 341 -4.62 -7.28 -13.14
C ILE A 341 -5.90 -7.08 -12.36
N VAL A 342 -5.82 -7.32 -11.05
CA VAL A 342 -6.89 -6.95 -10.13
C VAL A 342 -6.50 -5.63 -9.49
N ASN A 343 -7.33 -4.62 -9.70
CA ASN A 343 -7.16 -3.29 -9.15
C ASN A 343 -7.70 -3.24 -7.72
N LEU A 344 -6.94 -2.62 -6.82
CA LEU A 344 -7.36 -2.36 -5.45
C LEU A 344 -8.16 -1.06 -5.40
N LEU A 345 -9.38 -1.10 -4.87
CA LEU A 345 -10.28 0.06 -4.80
C LEU A 345 -10.40 0.67 -3.40
N SER A 346 -10.08 -0.10 -2.36
CA SER A 346 -10.11 0.34 -0.95
C SER A 346 -8.71 0.39 -0.36
N SER A 347 -8.41 1.42 0.42
CA SER A 347 -7.18 1.50 1.23
C SER A 347 -7.33 0.84 2.61
N SER A 348 -6.21 0.61 3.30
CA SER A 348 -6.20 0.17 4.71
C SER A 348 -6.99 1.09 5.62
N THR A 349 -6.96 2.41 5.36
CA THR A 349 -7.72 3.40 6.14
C THR A 349 -9.22 3.27 5.91
N ASP A 350 -9.64 2.95 4.68
CA ASP A 350 -11.05 2.67 4.39
C ASP A 350 -11.51 1.45 5.15
N ILE A 351 -10.79 0.34 5.01
CA ILE A 351 -11.09 -0.89 5.75
C ILE A 351 -11.13 -0.64 7.24
N TYR A 352 -10.17 0.11 7.80
CA TYR A 352 -10.17 0.45 9.21
C TYR A 352 -11.40 1.27 9.59
N SER A 353 -11.85 2.21 8.76
CA SER A 353 -13.04 3.03 9.05
C SER A 353 -14.31 2.18 9.26
N TYR A 354 -14.46 1.07 8.50
CA TYR A 354 -15.59 0.14 8.60
C TYR A 354 -15.40 -0.98 9.62
N THR A 355 -14.18 -1.51 9.73
CA THR A 355 -13.91 -2.73 10.52
C THR A 355 -13.27 -2.45 11.87
N LYS A 356 -12.79 -1.22 12.09
CA LYS A 356 -11.96 -0.81 13.25
C LYS A 356 -10.75 -1.72 13.47
N SER A 357 -10.24 -2.31 12.39
CA SER A 357 -9.08 -3.20 12.40
C SER A 357 -8.28 -3.04 11.11
N TYR A 358 -6.95 -2.92 11.22
CA TYR A 358 -6.05 -3.05 10.08
C TYR A 358 -5.78 -4.51 9.72
N ASN A 359 -6.01 -5.42 10.66
CA ASN A 359 -5.76 -6.85 10.47
C ASN A 359 -6.96 -7.48 9.76
N VAL A 360 -7.04 -7.20 8.46
CA VAL A 360 -8.09 -7.67 7.56
C VAL A 360 -7.42 -8.30 6.34
N LYS A 361 -7.91 -9.48 5.96
CA LYS A 361 -7.49 -10.14 4.72
C LYS A 361 -8.70 -10.48 3.89
N LEU A 362 -8.62 -10.24 2.59
CA LEU A 362 -9.59 -10.69 1.61
C LEU A 362 -8.93 -11.78 0.76
N ALA A 363 -9.55 -12.94 0.61
CA ALA A 363 -9.14 -13.99 -0.30
C ALA A 363 -10.26 -14.24 -1.31
N PHE A 364 -9.92 -14.54 -2.55
CA PHE A 364 -10.89 -14.80 -3.63
C PHE A 364 -10.24 -15.66 -4.71
N ARG A 365 -11.05 -16.20 -5.60
CA ARG A 365 -10.59 -16.89 -6.81
C ARG A 365 -10.43 -15.87 -7.94
N ASN A 366 -9.27 -15.85 -8.57
CA ASN A 366 -9.13 -15.26 -9.90
C ASN A 366 -9.57 -16.30 -10.92
N ASP A 367 -10.75 -16.15 -11.53
CA ASP A 367 -11.31 -17.20 -12.39
C ASP A 367 -10.57 -17.31 -13.74
N GLU A 368 -9.86 -16.26 -14.16
CA GLU A 368 -9.03 -16.31 -15.37
C GLU A 368 -7.87 -17.31 -15.24
N THR A 369 -7.37 -17.52 -14.02
CA THR A 369 -6.24 -18.41 -13.74
C THR A 369 -6.63 -19.65 -12.94
N GLY A 370 -7.77 -19.62 -12.24
CA GLY A 370 -8.21 -20.67 -11.32
C GLY A 370 -7.50 -20.65 -9.95
N ASN A 371 -6.64 -19.67 -9.70
CA ASN A 371 -5.84 -19.58 -8.48
C ASN A 371 -6.55 -18.81 -7.35
N VAL A 372 -6.05 -19.00 -6.13
CA VAL A 372 -6.41 -18.16 -4.98
C VAL A 372 -5.57 -16.88 -5.02
N ALA A 373 -6.24 -15.74 -5.04
CA ALA A 373 -5.66 -14.42 -4.83
C ALA A 373 -6.08 -13.85 -3.47
N PHE A 374 -5.28 -12.97 -2.90
CA PHE A 374 -5.60 -12.31 -1.65
C PHE A 374 -5.00 -10.90 -1.53
N ILE A 375 -5.59 -10.10 -0.65
CA ILE A 375 -5.13 -8.77 -0.24
C ILE A 375 -4.94 -8.79 1.28
N ASP A 376 -3.81 -8.26 1.75
CA ASP A 376 -3.53 -8.05 3.18
C ASP A 376 -3.55 -6.56 3.50
N TYR A 377 -4.62 -6.10 4.16
CA TYR A 377 -4.81 -4.69 4.50
C TYR A 377 -3.99 -4.24 5.72
N ALA A 378 -3.29 -5.16 6.40
CA ALA A 378 -2.35 -4.80 7.46
C ALA A 378 -1.01 -4.29 6.89
N ASP A 379 -0.74 -4.57 5.62
CA ASP A 379 0.41 -4.03 4.89
C ASP A 379 0.05 -2.63 4.34
N GLY A 380 0.91 -1.64 4.58
CA GLY A 380 0.75 -0.28 4.06
C GLY A 380 0.88 -0.25 2.55
N ALA A 381 1.71 -1.12 2.00
CA ALA A 381 1.91 -1.34 0.58
C ALA A 381 0.97 -2.43 0.05
N GLN A 382 -0.30 -2.10 -0.01
CA GLN A 382 -1.33 -3.05 -0.42
C GLN A 382 -1.11 -3.47 -1.87
N SER A 383 -1.09 -4.79 -2.07
CA SER A 383 -0.98 -5.44 -3.36
C SER A 383 -1.95 -6.61 -3.43
N VAL A 384 -2.33 -7.00 -4.64
CA VAL A 384 -3.07 -8.25 -4.87
C VAL A 384 -2.06 -9.36 -5.12
N ILE A 385 -2.00 -10.31 -4.20
CA ILE A 385 -1.07 -11.43 -4.26
C ILE A 385 -1.82 -12.65 -4.75
N GLU A 386 -1.36 -13.23 -5.86
CA GLU A 386 -1.92 -14.45 -6.41
C GLU A 386 -0.99 -15.64 -6.14
N ILE A 387 -1.50 -16.66 -5.45
CA ILE A 387 -0.75 -17.88 -5.15
C ILE A 387 -0.77 -18.75 -6.40
N GLN A 388 0.36 -18.81 -7.10
CA GLN A 388 0.51 -19.62 -8.31
C GLN A 388 0.32 -21.11 -8.00
N ASP A 389 -0.61 -21.76 -8.69
CA ASP A 389 -0.86 -23.19 -8.57
C ASP A 389 -1.33 -23.81 -9.91
N THR A 390 -1.45 -25.13 -9.90
CA THR A 390 -2.09 -25.95 -10.94
C THR A 390 -3.43 -26.54 -10.47
N ILE A 391 -3.79 -26.35 -9.19
CA ILE A 391 -5.05 -26.78 -8.61
C ILE A 391 -6.10 -25.71 -8.83
N ASP A 392 -7.16 -26.11 -9.53
CA ASP A 392 -8.35 -25.29 -9.74
C ASP A 392 -9.10 -25.04 -8.41
N ALA A 393 -9.00 -23.83 -7.86
CA ALA A 393 -9.39 -23.50 -6.49
C ALA A 393 -10.73 -22.76 -6.42
N TYR A 394 -11.72 -23.38 -5.80
CA TYR A 394 -13.06 -22.85 -5.56
C TYR A 394 -13.34 -22.70 -4.07
N HIS A 395 -14.18 -21.71 -3.70
CA HIS A 395 -14.61 -21.45 -2.32
C HIS A 395 -13.42 -21.31 -1.34
N PRO A 396 -12.49 -20.36 -1.56
CA PRO A 396 -11.48 -20.06 -0.57
C PRO A 396 -12.15 -19.55 0.72
N GLU A 397 -11.75 -20.09 1.86
CA GLU A 397 -12.21 -19.68 3.19
C GLU A 397 -10.99 -19.46 4.09
N ILE A 398 -10.88 -18.26 4.66
CA ILE A 398 -9.76 -17.88 5.52
C ILE A 398 -9.94 -18.45 6.93
N SER A 399 -8.84 -18.94 7.52
CA SER A 399 -8.84 -19.48 8.89
C SER A 399 -9.13 -18.40 9.94
N PRO A 400 -9.61 -18.79 11.15
CA PRO A 400 -9.98 -17.82 12.19
C PRO A 400 -8.82 -16.95 12.70
N ASP A 401 -7.57 -17.35 12.46
CA ASP A 401 -6.36 -16.60 12.80
C ASP A 401 -5.77 -15.80 11.62
N GLY A 402 -6.39 -15.85 10.44
CA GLY A 402 -5.97 -15.10 9.24
C GLY A 402 -4.72 -15.64 8.54
N ASN A 403 -4.18 -16.79 8.97
CA ASN A 403 -2.90 -17.30 8.48
C ASN A 403 -3.01 -18.39 7.41
N LYS A 404 -4.19 -18.97 7.20
CA LYS A 404 -4.42 -20.09 6.29
C LYS A 404 -5.64 -19.87 5.43
N VAL A 405 -5.68 -20.55 4.29
CA VAL A 405 -6.83 -20.63 3.41
C VAL A 405 -7.17 -22.09 3.12
N ALA A 406 -8.44 -22.45 3.30
CA ALA A 406 -9.00 -23.71 2.84
C ALA A 406 -9.71 -23.48 1.50
N PHE A 407 -9.66 -24.42 0.57
CA PHE A 407 -10.38 -24.33 -0.70
C PHE A 407 -10.69 -25.74 -1.22
N CYS A 408 -11.58 -25.83 -2.20
CA CYS A 408 -11.93 -27.10 -2.85
C CYS A 408 -11.84 -27.04 -4.38
N THR A 409 -12.07 -28.16 -5.06
CA THR A 409 -11.89 -28.27 -6.53
C THR A 409 -13.19 -28.30 -7.33
N LYS A 410 -14.32 -27.90 -6.73
CA LYS A 410 -15.61 -27.79 -7.42
C LYS A 410 -16.43 -26.63 -6.86
N LEU A 411 -17.17 -25.96 -7.77
CA LEU A 411 -18.10 -24.89 -7.43
C LEU A 411 -19.45 -25.41 -6.89
N GLU A 412 -20.22 -24.48 -6.32
CA GLU A 412 -21.58 -24.74 -5.82
C GLU A 412 -22.53 -25.06 -6.98
N GLY A 413 -23.53 -25.91 -6.75
CA GLY A 413 -24.49 -26.33 -7.77
C GLY A 413 -23.99 -27.44 -8.71
N VAL A 414 -22.69 -27.77 -8.69
CA VAL A 414 -22.10 -28.82 -9.54
C VAL A 414 -21.90 -30.12 -8.76
N ALA A 415 -22.62 -31.17 -9.18
CA ALA A 415 -22.51 -32.49 -8.55
C ALA A 415 -21.18 -33.19 -8.86
N GLY A 416 -20.78 -34.11 -7.97
CA GLY A 416 -19.66 -35.04 -8.10
C GLY A 416 -18.50 -34.75 -7.14
N LYS A 417 -17.40 -35.51 -7.31
CA LYS A 417 -16.26 -35.49 -6.39
C LYS A 417 -15.51 -34.15 -6.39
N SER A 418 -15.14 -33.69 -5.20
CA SER A 418 -14.28 -32.52 -4.97
C SER A 418 -13.18 -32.88 -3.97
N ALA A 419 -12.01 -32.27 -4.07
CA ALA A 419 -10.93 -32.41 -3.10
C ALA A 419 -10.79 -31.12 -2.29
N LEU A 420 -10.48 -31.24 -0.99
CA LEU A 420 -10.29 -30.12 -0.08
C LEU A 420 -8.81 -30.00 0.30
N TYR A 421 -8.30 -28.78 0.25
CA TYR A 421 -6.93 -28.42 0.56
C TYR A 421 -6.87 -27.29 1.58
N VAL A 422 -5.77 -27.24 2.33
CA VAL A 422 -5.40 -26.09 3.20
C VAL A 422 -3.95 -25.73 2.93
N ARG A 423 -3.65 -24.43 2.91
CA ARG A 423 -2.27 -23.90 2.82
C ARG A 423 -2.11 -22.61 3.63
N ASP A 424 -0.88 -22.13 3.75
CA ASP A 424 -0.59 -20.81 4.30
C ASP A 424 -1.11 -19.70 3.37
N LEU A 425 -1.71 -18.67 3.95
CA LEU A 425 -2.19 -17.47 3.25
C LEU A 425 -1.10 -16.39 3.32
N ASP A 426 -0.01 -16.66 2.61
CA ASP A 426 1.17 -15.81 2.43
C ASP A 426 1.60 -15.79 0.95
N VAL A 427 2.58 -14.94 0.62
CA VAL A 427 3.09 -14.79 -0.77
C VAL A 427 3.62 -16.07 -1.39
N ASN A 428 4.00 -17.06 -0.57
CA ASN A 428 4.59 -18.31 -1.03
C ASN A 428 3.57 -19.46 -1.08
N GLY A 429 2.40 -19.32 -0.45
CA GLY A 429 1.36 -20.34 -0.42
C GLY A 429 1.85 -21.70 0.12
N ARG A 430 2.76 -21.69 1.09
CA ARG A 430 3.45 -22.90 1.60
C ARG A 430 2.50 -23.82 2.37
N GLY A 431 3.01 -25.01 2.72
CA GLY A 431 2.31 -25.93 3.64
C GLY A 431 1.03 -26.54 3.07
N LEU A 432 0.94 -26.71 1.74
CA LEU A 432 -0.22 -27.30 1.08
C LEU A 432 -0.45 -28.74 1.56
N VAL A 433 -1.62 -28.99 2.14
CA VAL A 433 -2.07 -30.30 2.60
C VAL A 433 -3.45 -30.62 2.06
N ARG A 434 -3.67 -31.87 1.64
CA ARG A 434 -4.94 -32.39 1.12
C ARG A 434 -5.63 -33.26 2.17
N LEU A 435 -6.94 -33.11 2.32
CA LEU A 435 -7.74 -34.01 3.16
C LEU A 435 -7.94 -35.36 2.46
N ASP A 436 -7.57 -36.45 3.14
CA ASP A 436 -7.66 -37.82 2.59
C ASP A 436 -9.06 -38.41 2.77
N VAL A 437 -10.01 -37.94 1.94
CA VAL A 437 -11.37 -38.46 1.85
C VAL A 437 -11.82 -38.57 0.39
N ALA A 438 -12.89 -39.33 0.14
CA ALA A 438 -13.38 -39.58 -1.21
C ALA A 438 -13.94 -38.32 -1.91
N SER A 439 -14.53 -37.39 -1.13
CA SER A 439 -15.03 -36.11 -1.62
C SER A 439 -15.23 -35.12 -0.46
N ALA A 440 -14.83 -33.87 -0.66
CA ALA A 440 -15.03 -32.76 0.26
C ALA A 440 -15.16 -31.43 -0.52
N SER A 441 -16.29 -30.74 -0.38
CA SER A 441 -16.62 -29.49 -1.07
C SER A 441 -16.99 -28.39 -0.08
N ILE A 442 -16.75 -27.14 -0.47
CA ILE A 442 -17.15 -25.90 0.22
C ILE A 442 -16.72 -25.91 1.71
N PRO A 443 -15.41 -25.76 1.98
CA PRO A 443 -14.90 -25.75 3.35
C PRO A 443 -15.37 -24.52 4.13
N ARG A 444 -15.66 -24.69 5.42
CA ARG A 444 -16.01 -23.62 6.36
C ARG A 444 -15.20 -23.76 7.63
N TRP A 445 -14.44 -22.72 8.01
CA TRP A 445 -13.71 -22.72 9.27
C TRP A 445 -14.63 -22.39 10.44
N SER A 446 -14.39 -23.01 11.59
CA SER A 446 -15.00 -22.60 12.85
C SER A 446 -14.12 -22.96 14.05
N VAL A 447 -14.33 -22.24 15.15
CA VAL A 447 -13.76 -22.56 16.47
C VAL A 447 -14.89 -23.10 17.34
N LEU A 448 -14.73 -24.33 17.82
CA LEU A 448 -15.68 -25.00 18.71
C LEU A 448 -15.61 -24.43 20.13
N GLU A 449 -16.62 -24.72 20.96
CA GLU A 449 -16.67 -24.26 22.36
C GLU A 449 -15.48 -24.73 23.20
N ASN A 450 -14.88 -25.88 22.85
CA ASN A 450 -13.69 -26.41 23.51
C ASN A 450 -12.38 -25.74 23.03
N GLY A 451 -12.46 -24.78 22.10
CA GLY A 451 -11.32 -24.07 21.51
C GLY A 451 -10.70 -24.76 20.30
N ASP A 452 -11.17 -25.94 19.89
CA ASP A 452 -10.64 -26.64 18.71
C ASP A 452 -11.02 -25.91 17.42
N THR A 453 -10.04 -25.75 16.54
CA THR A 453 -10.27 -25.26 15.18
C THR A 453 -10.64 -26.43 14.27
N VAL A 454 -11.76 -26.32 13.57
CA VAL A 454 -12.30 -27.36 12.69
C VAL A 454 -12.69 -26.79 11.33
N ILE A 455 -12.77 -27.68 10.34
CA ILE A 455 -13.29 -27.39 9.01
C ILE A 455 -14.53 -28.25 8.79
N THR A 456 -15.65 -27.61 8.48
CA THR A 456 -16.88 -28.26 8.05
C THR A 456 -16.92 -28.33 6.53
N TYR A 457 -17.33 -29.46 5.96
CA TYR A 457 -17.41 -29.67 4.51
C TYR A 457 -18.54 -30.63 4.14
N VAL A 458 -18.94 -30.64 2.86
CA VAL A 458 -19.97 -31.54 2.34
C VAL A 458 -19.42 -32.53 1.32
N THR A 459 -20.04 -33.71 1.21
CA THR A 459 -19.58 -34.74 0.25
C THR A 459 -19.91 -34.42 -1.20
N ASP A 460 -20.88 -33.53 -1.46
CA ASP A 460 -21.33 -33.09 -2.80
C ASP A 460 -22.02 -31.73 -2.69
N ALA A 461 -21.82 -30.84 -3.66
CA ALA A 461 -22.36 -29.47 -3.68
C ALA A 461 -23.43 -29.24 -4.76
N GLY A 462 -23.99 -30.30 -5.35
CA GLY A 462 -25.03 -30.22 -6.39
C GLY A 462 -26.37 -29.66 -5.91
N SER A 463 -27.38 -29.72 -6.78
CA SER A 463 -28.74 -29.23 -6.49
C SER A 463 -29.35 -29.89 -5.24
N ASN A 464 -29.98 -29.08 -4.41
CA ASN A 464 -30.71 -29.53 -3.22
C ASN A 464 -32.24 -29.64 -3.45
N GLN A 465 -32.71 -29.54 -4.69
CA GLN A 465 -34.14 -29.52 -5.01
C GLN A 465 -34.85 -30.83 -4.63
N ASN A 466 -34.25 -31.97 -4.96
CA ASN A 466 -34.80 -33.29 -4.65
C ASN A 466 -34.28 -33.77 -3.28
N GLU A 467 -35.16 -33.77 -2.27
CA GLU A 467 -34.80 -34.14 -0.89
C GLU A 467 -34.20 -35.55 -0.78
N VAL A 468 -34.74 -36.54 -1.49
CA VAL A 468 -34.28 -37.93 -1.43
C VAL A 468 -32.85 -38.08 -1.94
N THR A 469 -32.50 -37.35 -3.01
CA THR A 469 -31.15 -37.38 -3.57
C THR A 469 -30.19 -36.59 -2.68
N TRP A 470 -30.59 -35.39 -2.26
CA TRP A 470 -29.79 -34.53 -1.39
C TRP A 470 -29.44 -35.20 -0.05
N LYS A 471 -30.37 -35.94 0.57
CA LYS A 471 -30.12 -36.69 1.82
C LYS A 471 -29.16 -37.87 1.70
N LYS A 472 -28.80 -38.30 0.48
CA LYS A 472 -27.74 -39.33 0.29
C LYS A 472 -26.34 -38.75 0.53
N TYR A 473 -26.20 -37.44 0.37
CA TYR A 473 -24.98 -36.73 0.71
C TYR A 473 -24.93 -36.43 2.21
N SER A 474 -23.82 -35.88 2.67
CA SER A 474 -23.61 -35.67 4.10
C SER A 474 -22.68 -34.51 4.39
N THR A 475 -22.85 -33.96 5.58
CA THR A 475 -22.01 -32.91 6.14
C THR A 475 -21.07 -33.52 7.19
N TRP A 476 -19.81 -33.14 7.10
CA TRP A 476 -18.71 -33.67 7.90
C TRP A 476 -17.91 -32.53 8.53
N GLN A 477 -17.19 -32.86 9.59
CA GLN A 477 -16.29 -31.94 10.27
C GLN A 477 -14.94 -32.62 10.52
N VAL A 478 -13.85 -31.90 10.37
CA VAL A 478 -12.50 -32.40 10.61
C VAL A 478 -11.68 -31.38 11.42
N PRO A 479 -11.00 -31.78 12.50
CA PRO A 479 -10.06 -30.90 13.20
C PRO A 479 -8.88 -30.53 12.32
N PHE A 480 -8.37 -29.30 12.46
CA PHE A 480 -7.14 -28.89 11.81
C PHE A 480 -6.22 -28.20 12.81
N SER A 481 -5.02 -28.74 12.99
CA SER A 481 -4.03 -28.15 13.91
C SER A 481 -2.62 -28.43 13.44
N ARG A 482 -1.70 -27.49 13.73
CA ARG A 482 -0.27 -27.60 13.40
C ARG A 482 -0.01 -27.98 11.93
N GLY A 483 -0.84 -27.47 11.01
CA GLY A 483 -0.71 -27.72 9.57
C GLY A 483 -1.20 -29.09 9.10
N THR A 484 -1.97 -29.82 9.90
CA THR A 484 -2.43 -31.18 9.56
C THR A 484 -3.92 -31.39 9.85
N PHE A 485 -4.57 -32.22 9.03
CA PHE A 485 -5.93 -32.69 9.26
C PHE A 485 -5.94 -33.80 10.32
N GLY A 486 -6.91 -33.75 11.23
CA GLY A 486 -7.26 -34.82 12.14
C GLY A 486 -8.22 -35.84 11.50
N SER A 487 -8.93 -36.58 12.35
CA SER A 487 -9.90 -37.58 11.89
C SER A 487 -11.26 -36.93 11.54
N PRO A 488 -11.78 -37.12 10.31
CA PRO A 488 -13.08 -36.58 9.93
C PRO A 488 -14.23 -37.33 10.61
N LYS A 489 -15.27 -36.59 11.01
CA LYS A 489 -16.48 -37.11 11.64
C LYS A 489 -17.72 -36.63 10.89
N LYS A 490 -18.62 -37.54 10.55
CA LYS A 490 -19.93 -37.20 10.00
C LYS A 490 -20.78 -36.54 11.08
N ILE A 491 -21.37 -35.39 10.78
CA ILE A 491 -22.21 -34.65 11.73
C ILE A 491 -23.70 -34.70 11.36
N MET A 492 -24.05 -34.80 10.07
CA MET A 492 -25.44 -34.99 9.63
C MET A 492 -25.57 -35.48 8.17
N ASP A 493 -26.77 -35.97 7.82
CA ASP A 493 -27.18 -36.24 6.44
C ASP A 493 -27.60 -34.95 5.74
N GLY A 494 -27.45 -34.91 4.41
CA GLY A 494 -27.64 -33.70 3.60
C GLY A 494 -26.38 -32.85 3.51
N SER A 495 -26.26 -32.08 2.42
CA SER A 495 -25.15 -31.15 2.17
C SER A 495 -25.45 -29.75 2.73
N PHE A 496 -25.12 -29.50 4.00
CA PHE A 496 -25.27 -28.19 4.66
C PHE A 496 -24.00 -27.35 4.54
N HIS A 497 -23.74 -26.81 3.34
CA HIS A 497 -22.54 -26.01 3.06
C HIS A 497 -22.69 -24.50 3.36
N GLY A 498 -23.90 -24.03 3.67
CA GLY A 498 -24.14 -22.62 4.01
C GLY A 498 -23.80 -22.27 5.47
N GLY A 499 -23.51 -23.26 6.30
CA GLY A 499 -23.03 -23.08 7.66
C GLY A 499 -23.69 -24.00 8.68
N VAL A 500 -22.97 -24.28 9.76
CA VAL A 500 -23.42 -25.07 10.91
C VAL A 500 -23.05 -24.33 12.19
N SER A 501 -23.99 -24.20 13.14
CA SER A 501 -23.74 -23.53 14.41
C SER A 501 -22.73 -24.30 15.27
N LYS A 502 -22.03 -23.60 16.18
CA LYS A 502 -20.99 -24.20 17.04
C LYS A 502 -21.48 -25.41 17.84
N ASP A 503 -22.72 -25.35 18.33
CA ASP A 503 -23.40 -26.42 19.06
C ASP A 503 -23.98 -27.53 18.15
N GLY A 504 -23.89 -27.37 16.83
CA GLY A 504 -24.46 -28.28 15.84
C GLY A 504 -25.99 -28.33 15.80
N SER A 505 -26.69 -27.45 16.54
CA SER A 505 -28.15 -27.46 16.64
C SER A 505 -28.84 -26.84 15.43
N PHE A 506 -28.12 -26.04 14.64
CA PHE A 506 -28.62 -25.27 13.52
C PHE A 506 -27.71 -25.43 12.30
N ALA A 507 -28.27 -25.68 11.11
CA ALA A 507 -27.50 -25.77 9.88
C ALA A 507 -28.32 -25.26 8.68
N VAL A 508 -27.64 -24.65 7.70
CA VAL A 508 -28.28 -24.03 6.53
C VAL A 508 -27.58 -24.38 5.20
N THR A 509 -28.35 -24.35 4.11
CA THR A 509 -27.84 -24.48 2.73
C THR A 509 -28.84 -23.89 1.75
N GLY A 510 -28.34 -23.41 0.61
CA GLY A 510 -29.17 -23.09 -0.55
C GLY A 510 -28.44 -23.31 -1.86
N SER A 511 -28.83 -24.37 -2.54
CA SER A 511 -28.48 -24.69 -3.92
C SER A 511 -29.79 -24.98 -4.65
N GLN A 512 -30.57 -23.91 -4.88
CA GLN A 512 -31.95 -23.79 -5.36
C GLN A 512 -33.04 -23.67 -4.28
N LEU A 513 -32.95 -24.34 -3.13
CA LEU A 513 -33.93 -24.21 -2.03
C LEU A 513 -33.24 -23.86 -0.71
N LEU A 514 -33.79 -22.93 0.06
CA LEU A 514 -33.30 -22.62 1.41
C LEU A 514 -33.72 -23.70 2.41
N ARG A 515 -32.81 -24.66 2.68
CA ARG A 515 -33.03 -25.78 3.61
C ARG A 515 -32.36 -25.52 4.94
N ILE A 516 -33.12 -25.65 6.03
CA ILE A 516 -32.64 -25.44 7.38
C ILE A 516 -32.85 -26.69 8.22
N ARG A 517 -31.88 -27.01 9.07
CA ARG A 517 -32.00 -28.03 10.11
C ARG A 517 -31.95 -27.38 11.48
N ILE A 518 -32.96 -27.61 12.31
CA ILE A 518 -33.01 -27.14 13.70
C ILE A 518 -33.30 -28.33 14.60
N ASN A 519 -32.44 -28.59 15.58
CA ASN A 519 -32.60 -29.68 16.56
C ASN A 519 -32.95 -31.02 15.87
N SER A 520 -32.19 -31.34 14.83
CA SER A 520 -32.36 -32.54 13.98
C SER A 520 -33.61 -32.62 13.11
N LYS A 521 -34.38 -31.53 12.95
CA LYS A 521 -35.54 -31.46 12.06
C LYS A 521 -35.23 -30.57 10.86
N ASP A 522 -35.45 -31.10 9.67
CA ASP A 522 -35.26 -30.37 8.41
C ASP A 522 -36.55 -29.63 8.03
N SER A 523 -36.41 -28.43 7.47
CA SER A 523 -37.52 -27.61 6.96
C SER A 523 -37.08 -26.76 5.77
N LEU A 524 -38.06 -26.28 5.01
CA LEU A 524 -37.84 -25.27 3.97
C LEU A 524 -38.26 -23.91 4.51
N TRP A 525 -37.36 -22.94 4.37
CA TRP A 525 -37.66 -21.53 4.64
C TRP A 525 -38.04 -20.81 3.36
N TYR A 526 -38.36 -19.52 3.47
CA TYR A 526 -38.62 -18.64 2.33
C TYR A 526 -39.72 -19.16 1.38
N ASN A 527 -40.76 -19.80 1.96
CA ASN A 527 -41.89 -20.41 1.25
C ASN A 527 -41.50 -21.45 0.18
N GLY A 528 -40.28 -21.99 0.23
CA GLY A 528 -39.75 -22.90 -0.79
C GLY A 528 -39.52 -22.23 -2.16
N GLU A 529 -39.46 -20.90 -2.20
CA GLU A 529 -39.01 -20.17 -3.40
C GLU A 529 -37.50 -20.33 -3.59
N GLN A 530 -37.02 -20.00 -4.79
CA GLN A 530 -35.64 -20.25 -5.18
C GLN A 530 -34.67 -19.35 -4.41
N ALA A 531 -33.66 -19.96 -3.78
CA ALA A 531 -32.62 -19.28 -3.02
C ALA A 531 -31.26 -19.97 -3.20
N CYS A 532 -30.20 -19.16 -3.33
CA CYS A 532 -28.81 -19.58 -3.57
C CYS A 532 -27.82 -18.72 -2.74
N ASN A 533 -26.52 -19.08 -2.79
CA ASN A 533 -25.41 -18.35 -2.14
C ASN A 533 -25.68 -18.11 -0.65
N VAL A 534 -26.11 -19.18 0.03
CA VAL A 534 -26.52 -19.12 1.43
C VAL A 534 -25.30 -19.14 2.33
N SER A 535 -25.24 -18.16 3.24
CA SER A 535 -24.18 -18.05 4.24
C SER A 535 -24.77 -17.73 5.61
N MET A 536 -24.29 -18.40 6.65
CA MET A 536 -24.71 -18.19 8.04
C MET A 536 -23.67 -17.38 8.80
N ALA A 537 -24.13 -16.38 9.55
CA ALA A 537 -23.28 -15.60 10.42
C ALA A 537 -22.62 -16.47 11.50
N GLN A 538 -21.33 -16.25 11.75
CA GLN A 538 -20.54 -17.00 12.75
C GLN A 538 -20.65 -16.41 14.18
N ASP A 539 -21.66 -15.57 14.41
CA ASP A 539 -21.79 -14.68 15.55
C ASP A 539 -22.87 -15.11 16.57
N ASP A 540 -23.10 -16.41 16.75
CA ASP A 540 -24.14 -17.02 17.61
C ASP A 540 -25.59 -16.56 17.33
N SER A 541 -25.81 -15.54 16.49
CA SER A 541 -27.13 -15.01 16.10
C SER A 541 -27.88 -15.96 15.17
N LYS A 542 -27.13 -16.80 14.43
CA LYS A 542 -27.65 -17.72 13.41
C LYS A 542 -28.40 -16.98 12.28
N ARG A 543 -28.12 -15.69 12.08
CA ARG A 543 -28.60 -14.93 10.92
C ARG A 543 -28.10 -15.59 9.64
N THR A 544 -28.98 -15.66 8.65
CA THR A 544 -28.70 -16.32 7.37
C THR A 544 -28.86 -15.30 6.25
N ALA A 545 -27.80 -15.07 5.49
CA ALA A 545 -27.78 -14.26 4.28
C ALA A 545 -27.97 -15.18 3.06
N PHE A 546 -28.71 -14.72 2.06
CA PHE A 546 -28.92 -15.47 0.82
C PHE A 546 -29.37 -14.55 -0.32
N LEU A 547 -29.25 -15.05 -1.55
CA LEU A 547 -29.73 -14.40 -2.77
C LEU A 547 -30.98 -15.11 -3.29
N ASP A 548 -31.92 -14.34 -3.85
CA ASP A 548 -33.16 -14.84 -4.44
C ASP A 548 -33.35 -14.41 -5.91
N PHE A 549 -34.38 -14.93 -6.55
CA PHE A 549 -34.64 -14.74 -7.99
C PHE A 549 -35.70 -13.65 -8.28
N GLY A 550 -35.87 -12.69 -7.36
CA GLY A 550 -36.94 -11.69 -7.47
C GLY A 550 -38.32 -12.31 -7.24
N GLY A 551 -38.41 -13.22 -6.27
CA GLY A 551 -39.60 -14.01 -5.98
C GLY A 551 -40.75 -13.21 -5.35
N LYS A 552 -41.92 -13.82 -5.20
CA LYS A 552 -43.08 -13.14 -4.58
C LYS A 552 -42.81 -12.82 -3.12
N THR A 553 -42.16 -13.73 -2.40
CA THR A 553 -41.84 -13.58 -0.98
C THR A 553 -40.90 -12.40 -0.76
N GLY A 554 -39.83 -12.32 -1.55
CA GLY A 554 -38.87 -11.22 -1.49
C GLY A 554 -39.46 -9.87 -1.91
N GLN A 555 -40.18 -9.82 -3.04
CA GLN A 555 -40.84 -8.59 -3.50
C GLN A 555 -41.87 -8.07 -2.50
N ALA A 556 -42.60 -8.96 -1.82
CA ALA A 556 -43.54 -8.56 -0.77
C ALA A 556 -42.83 -7.98 0.46
N TYR A 557 -41.64 -8.49 0.81
CA TYR A 557 -40.85 -7.99 1.93
C TYR A 557 -40.17 -6.64 1.62
N VAL A 558 -39.55 -6.54 0.44
CA VAL A 558 -38.83 -5.35 -0.04
C VAL A 558 -39.79 -4.22 -0.44
N GLY A 559 -41.03 -4.55 -0.81
CA GLY A 559 -42.09 -3.59 -1.15
C GLY A 559 -42.10 -3.10 -2.61
N HIS A 560 -41.19 -3.59 -3.44
CA HIS A 560 -41.15 -3.31 -4.88
C HIS A 560 -40.58 -4.48 -5.67
N ARG A 561 -40.69 -4.43 -7.00
CA ARG A 561 -40.15 -5.45 -7.91
C ARG A 561 -38.66 -5.23 -8.14
N TYR A 562 -37.91 -6.32 -8.16
CA TYR A 562 -36.48 -6.34 -8.41
C TYR A 562 -36.09 -7.63 -9.17
N GLY A 563 -34.91 -7.64 -9.77
CA GLY A 563 -34.40 -8.73 -10.61
C GLY A 563 -33.72 -9.86 -9.84
N VAL A 564 -33.19 -10.84 -10.57
CA VAL A 564 -32.42 -11.95 -9.98
C VAL A 564 -31.20 -11.41 -9.26
N HIS A 565 -30.98 -11.88 -8.03
CA HIS A 565 -29.86 -11.54 -7.16
C HIS A 565 -29.66 -10.03 -6.90
N GLN A 566 -30.67 -9.20 -7.16
CA GLN A 566 -30.55 -7.75 -6.96
C GLN A 566 -30.49 -7.37 -5.47
N ASN A 567 -30.93 -8.27 -4.58
CA ASN A 567 -30.90 -8.06 -3.13
C ASN A 567 -30.21 -9.21 -2.41
N ILE A 568 -29.36 -8.88 -1.44
CA ILE A 568 -29.01 -9.79 -0.34
C ILE A 568 -30.15 -9.72 0.68
N LEU A 569 -30.74 -10.87 1.01
CA LEU A 569 -31.80 -10.99 2.01
C LEU A 569 -31.26 -11.62 3.29
N ILE A 570 -31.63 -11.07 4.44
CA ILE A 570 -31.22 -11.57 5.76
C ILE A 570 -32.43 -12.14 6.49
N ALA A 571 -32.37 -13.41 6.87
CA ALA A 571 -33.30 -14.06 7.78
C ALA A 571 -32.70 -14.21 9.18
N ASP A 572 -33.53 -14.04 10.22
CA ASP A 572 -33.16 -14.39 11.59
C ASP A 572 -33.15 -15.92 11.81
N SER A 573 -32.81 -16.34 13.03
CA SER A 573 -32.75 -17.75 13.43
C SER A 573 -34.09 -18.50 13.37
N THR A 574 -35.20 -17.80 13.15
CA THR A 574 -36.55 -18.36 13.00
C THR A 574 -37.02 -18.41 11.54
N GLY A 575 -36.26 -17.83 10.62
CA GLY A 575 -36.59 -17.76 9.19
C GLY A 575 -37.38 -16.52 8.80
N LYS A 576 -37.56 -15.56 9.72
CA LYS A 576 -38.20 -14.29 9.42
C LYS A 576 -37.20 -13.37 8.73
N LEU A 577 -37.59 -12.75 7.62
CA LEU A 577 -36.80 -11.71 6.96
C LEU A 577 -36.71 -10.47 7.86
N ILE A 578 -35.50 -10.03 8.13
CA ILE A 578 -35.21 -8.91 9.04
C ILE A 578 -34.49 -7.75 8.36
N GLN A 579 -33.80 -7.99 7.24
CA GLN A 579 -33.10 -6.95 6.50
C GLN A 579 -32.90 -7.34 5.03
N TYR A 580 -32.66 -6.34 4.17
CA TYR A 580 -32.13 -6.55 2.82
C TYR A 580 -31.15 -5.43 2.44
N VAL A 581 -30.25 -5.71 1.49
CA VAL A 581 -29.37 -4.73 0.86
C VAL A 581 -29.45 -4.88 -0.65
N THR A 582 -29.58 -3.76 -1.37
CA THR A 582 -29.74 -3.73 -2.83
C THR A 582 -28.40 -3.46 -3.52
N ALA A 583 -28.16 -4.15 -4.63
CA ALA A 583 -26.96 -3.97 -5.45
C ALA A 583 -26.95 -2.57 -6.10
N PRO A 584 -25.76 -2.00 -6.38
CA PRO A 584 -25.65 -0.78 -7.15
C PRO A 584 -26.35 -0.88 -8.51
N VAL A 585 -26.80 0.27 -9.05
CA VAL A 585 -27.48 0.31 -10.34
C VAL A 585 -26.61 -0.33 -11.43
N GLY A 586 -27.20 -1.25 -12.19
CA GLY A 586 -26.49 -1.98 -13.27
C GLY A 586 -25.79 -3.26 -12.80
N TYR A 587 -25.86 -3.60 -11.51
CA TYR A 587 -25.26 -4.80 -10.96
C TYR A 587 -26.27 -5.72 -10.26
N ALA A 588 -25.88 -6.98 -10.10
CA ALA A 588 -26.48 -7.94 -9.19
C ALA A 588 -25.40 -8.52 -8.28
N PHE A 589 -25.78 -9.05 -7.11
CA PHE A 589 -24.83 -9.74 -6.24
C PHE A 589 -24.59 -11.19 -6.69
N ASP A 590 -23.42 -11.72 -6.39
CA ASP A 590 -23.16 -13.15 -6.39
C ASP A 590 -22.10 -13.49 -5.33
N HIS A 591 -21.96 -14.76 -4.99
CA HIS A 591 -20.94 -15.28 -4.07
C HIS A 591 -20.92 -14.54 -2.71
N SER A 592 -22.09 -14.21 -2.16
CA SER A 592 -22.18 -13.50 -0.88
C SER A 592 -21.82 -14.38 0.31
N GLU A 593 -20.92 -13.91 1.17
CA GLU A 593 -20.42 -14.61 2.34
C GLU A 593 -20.32 -13.71 3.56
N TRP A 594 -20.68 -14.21 4.75
CA TRP A 594 -20.42 -13.48 5.99
C TRP A 594 -18.92 -13.35 6.25
N ALA A 595 -18.50 -12.19 6.75
CA ALA A 595 -17.14 -11.99 7.22
C ALA A 595 -16.82 -12.96 8.38
N VAL A 596 -15.60 -13.49 8.37
CA VAL A 596 -15.06 -14.33 9.45
C VAL A 596 -14.37 -13.43 10.48
N GLY A 597 -14.66 -13.62 11.77
CA GLY A 597 -13.97 -12.90 12.86
C GLY A 597 -14.88 -12.02 13.72
N SER A 598 -14.47 -10.78 14.00
CA SER A 598 -15.04 -9.98 15.09
C SER A 598 -16.13 -8.99 14.74
N VAL A 599 -16.18 -8.52 13.49
CA VAL A 599 -17.18 -7.53 13.07
C VAL A 599 -18.28 -8.30 12.37
N LYS A 600 -19.41 -8.39 13.06
CA LYS A 600 -20.45 -9.40 12.87
C LYS A 600 -21.56 -8.89 11.93
N GLU A 601 -21.40 -7.69 11.41
CA GLU A 601 -22.36 -6.96 10.57
C GLU A 601 -21.92 -6.92 9.09
N ASN A 602 -20.79 -7.54 8.76
CA ASN A 602 -20.20 -7.44 7.42
C ASN A 602 -20.43 -8.70 6.59
N ILE A 603 -20.79 -8.49 5.32
CA ILE A 603 -20.87 -9.50 4.27
C ILE A 603 -19.93 -9.08 3.14
N VAL A 604 -19.18 -10.01 2.57
CA VAL A 604 -18.45 -9.80 1.33
C VAL A 604 -19.22 -10.41 0.17
N ALA A 605 -19.24 -9.77 -1.00
CA ALA A 605 -19.91 -10.30 -2.17
C ALA A 605 -19.19 -9.86 -3.45
N THR A 606 -19.47 -10.56 -4.55
CA THR A 606 -19.10 -10.12 -5.90
C THR A 606 -20.26 -9.37 -6.55
N LEU A 607 -19.94 -8.43 -7.44
CA LEU A 607 -20.92 -7.74 -8.28
C LEU A 607 -20.80 -8.20 -9.73
N THR A 608 -21.91 -8.69 -10.24
CA THR A 608 -22.05 -9.16 -11.62
C THR A 608 -22.67 -8.06 -12.48
N ASN A 609 -22.03 -7.73 -13.59
CA ASN A 609 -22.55 -6.75 -14.54
C ASN A 609 -23.69 -7.35 -15.42
N PRO A 610 -24.32 -6.56 -16.32
CA PRO A 610 -25.42 -7.07 -17.15
C PRO A 610 -25.03 -8.20 -18.11
N ASP A 611 -23.73 -8.35 -18.41
CA ASP A 611 -23.19 -9.40 -19.29
C ASP A 611 -22.85 -10.69 -18.52
N GLY A 612 -22.99 -10.70 -17.19
CA GLY A 612 -22.71 -11.86 -16.35
C GLY A 612 -21.28 -11.91 -15.81
N ALA A 613 -20.45 -10.88 -16.04
CA ALA A 613 -19.06 -10.85 -15.59
C ALA A 613 -18.92 -10.32 -14.15
N HIS A 614 -18.10 -11.00 -13.34
CA HIS A 614 -17.88 -10.65 -11.93
C HIS A 614 -16.77 -9.60 -11.77
N LYS A 615 -17.14 -8.34 -12.01
CA LYS A 615 -16.16 -7.26 -12.14
C LYS A 615 -15.62 -6.71 -10.84
N LYS A 616 -16.36 -6.81 -9.73
CA LYS A 616 -15.99 -6.19 -8.46
C LYS A 616 -16.23 -7.10 -7.26
N ILE A 617 -15.44 -6.92 -6.22
CA ILE A 617 -15.71 -7.42 -4.87
C ILE A 617 -16.08 -6.24 -3.98
N VAL A 618 -17.13 -6.39 -3.17
CA VAL A 618 -17.64 -5.36 -2.25
C VAL A 618 -17.76 -5.88 -0.83
N LEU A 619 -17.53 -4.99 0.15
CA LEU A 619 -17.92 -5.17 1.54
C LEU A 619 -19.27 -4.49 1.76
N VAL A 620 -20.22 -5.23 2.31
CA VAL A 620 -21.56 -4.78 2.68
C VAL A 620 -21.63 -4.70 4.20
N ASN A 621 -21.72 -3.48 4.73
CA ASN A 621 -21.98 -3.26 6.15
C ASN A 621 -23.48 -3.13 6.39
N LEU A 622 -24.05 -4.05 7.17
CA LEU A 622 -25.48 -4.09 7.44
C LEU A 622 -25.96 -3.00 8.41
N GLU A 623 -25.10 -2.44 9.25
CA GLU A 623 -25.50 -1.41 10.21
C GLU A 623 -25.63 -0.04 9.53
N GLU A 624 -24.65 0.32 8.72
CA GLU A 624 -24.60 1.61 8.02
C GLU A 624 -25.37 1.58 6.68
N GLY A 625 -25.61 0.39 6.13
CA GLY A 625 -26.22 0.23 4.79
C GLY A 625 -25.30 0.67 3.66
N VAL A 626 -23.98 0.69 3.90
CA VAL A 626 -22.96 1.18 2.98
C VAL A 626 -22.28 0.01 2.26
N LEU A 627 -22.01 0.21 0.96
CA LEU A 627 -21.15 -0.67 0.17
C LEU A 627 -19.78 0.00 -0.04
N LEU A 628 -18.73 -0.73 0.29
CA LEU A 628 -17.35 -0.37 -0.03
C LEU A 628 -16.82 -1.27 -1.15
N ASP A 629 -16.43 -0.67 -2.27
CA ASP A 629 -15.70 -1.37 -3.33
C ASP A 629 -14.30 -1.77 -2.82
N LEU A 630 -13.97 -3.06 -2.87
CA LEU A 630 -12.70 -3.60 -2.37
C LEU A 630 -11.68 -3.79 -3.51
N ALA A 631 -12.12 -4.45 -4.57
CA ALA A 631 -11.29 -4.82 -5.71
C ALA A 631 -12.08 -4.86 -7.01
N GLU A 632 -11.42 -4.63 -8.14
CA GLU A 632 -11.97 -4.71 -9.49
C GLU A 632 -11.07 -5.55 -10.40
N GLY A 633 -11.66 -6.36 -11.26
CA GLY A 633 -10.94 -7.23 -12.18
C GLY A 633 -11.86 -7.82 -13.25
N ASN A 634 -11.36 -8.79 -14.02
CA ASN A 634 -12.13 -9.36 -15.12
C ASN A 634 -13.19 -10.36 -14.66
N GLU A 635 -12.79 -11.34 -13.83
CA GLU A 635 -13.64 -12.37 -13.24
C GLU A 635 -13.16 -12.70 -11.81
N LEU A 636 -13.80 -12.09 -10.81
CA LEU A 636 -13.49 -12.27 -9.39
C LEU A 636 -14.56 -13.13 -8.73
N TRP A 637 -14.20 -14.30 -8.20
CA TRP A 637 -15.17 -15.29 -7.72
C TRP A 637 -14.94 -15.68 -6.26
N HIS A 638 -15.99 -16.11 -5.57
CA HIS A 638 -15.95 -16.73 -4.24
C HIS A 638 -15.10 -15.96 -3.20
N PRO A 639 -15.43 -14.70 -2.87
CA PRO A 639 -14.67 -13.93 -1.90
C PRO A 639 -14.90 -14.43 -0.47
N SER A 640 -13.86 -14.36 0.35
CA SER A 640 -13.88 -14.60 1.79
C SER A 640 -13.07 -13.53 2.48
N ILE A 641 -13.66 -12.84 3.44
CA ILE A 641 -12.99 -11.77 4.19
C ILE A 641 -12.85 -12.19 5.66
N TRP A 642 -11.64 -12.03 6.19
CA TRP A 642 -11.32 -12.23 7.60
C TRP A 642 -10.98 -10.91 8.25
N ILE A 643 -11.57 -10.66 9.43
CA ILE A 643 -11.37 -9.45 10.22
C ILE A 643 -10.95 -9.86 11.63
N LYS A 644 -9.72 -9.54 12.02
CA LYS A 644 -9.24 -9.83 13.38
C LYS A 644 -10.03 -9.05 14.42
N GLY A 645 -10.48 -9.76 15.45
CA GLY A 645 -11.00 -9.14 16.66
C GLY A 645 -9.98 -8.42 17.49
N GLY A 646 -10.31 -7.19 17.88
CA GLY A 646 -9.83 -6.67 19.15
C GLY A 646 -10.22 -7.67 20.24
N ASN A 647 -9.26 -8.05 21.09
CA ASN A 647 -9.54 -8.91 22.24
C ASN A 647 -10.79 -8.38 22.95
N SER A 648 -11.79 -9.25 23.13
CA SER A 648 -13.08 -8.99 23.78
C SER A 648 -12.98 -8.64 25.28
N ALA A 649 -11.82 -8.12 25.72
CA ALA A 649 -11.63 -7.48 27.01
C ALA A 649 -12.06 -5.99 27.00
N LEU A 650 -12.61 -5.48 25.90
CA LEU A 650 -13.01 -4.07 25.74
C LEU A 650 -14.53 -3.82 25.80
N SER A 651 -15.38 -4.83 26.03
CA SER A 651 -16.84 -4.58 26.09
C SER A 651 -17.61 -5.49 27.06
N SER A 652 -17.04 -5.80 28.22
CA SER A 652 -17.79 -6.49 29.29
C SER A 652 -17.91 -5.64 30.54
N SER A 653 -18.88 -4.73 30.56
CA SER A 653 -19.72 -4.48 31.75
C SER A 653 -20.85 -3.51 31.47
N GLY A 654 -22.09 -3.93 31.76
CA GLY A 654 -23.11 -3.04 32.32
C GLY A 654 -24.20 -2.57 31.37
N THR A 655 -25.30 -3.32 31.34
CA THR A 655 -26.64 -2.76 31.12
C THR A 655 -26.96 -1.68 32.18
N ASN A 656 -27.26 -0.45 31.76
CA ASN A 656 -28.49 0.31 32.10
C ASN A 656 -28.35 1.83 31.95
N GLU A 657 -29.37 2.37 31.27
CA GLU A 657 -30.04 3.66 31.46
C GLU A 657 -29.27 4.98 31.32
N GLY A 658 -29.92 5.92 30.63
CA GLY A 658 -29.31 7.17 30.16
C GLY A 658 -28.99 8.18 31.25
N VAL A 659 -28.28 9.24 30.86
CA VAL A 659 -28.61 10.66 31.10
C VAL A 659 -27.55 11.56 30.43
N SER A 660 -28.04 12.75 30.09
CA SER A 660 -27.53 13.91 29.38
C SER A 660 -26.05 14.31 29.49
N SER A 661 -25.63 14.93 28.38
CA SER A 661 -24.60 15.98 28.25
C SER A 661 -24.46 16.94 29.43
N SER A 662 -23.23 17.11 29.92
CA SER A 662 -22.71 18.43 30.29
C SER A 662 -21.19 18.41 30.44
N SER A 663 -20.55 19.35 29.74
CA SER A 663 -19.21 19.88 29.98
C SER A 663 -18.94 20.18 31.46
N ALA A 664 -17.82 19.71 32.00
CA ALA A 664 -17.26 20.25 33.24
C ALA A 664 -15.73 20.23 33.21
N VAL A 665 -15.18 21.45 33.25
CA VAL A 665 -13.80 21.80 33.58
C VAL A 665 -13.55 21.35 35.02
N MET A 666 -12.43 20.67 35.31
CA MET A 666 -12.00 20.43 36.70
C MET A 666 -10.75 21.25 37.00
N GLU A 667 -10.91 22.15 37.96
CA GLU A 667 -9.84 22.79 38.73
C GLU A 667 -9.07 21.76 39.54
N LEU A 668 -7.76 21.95 39.62
CA LEU A 668 -6.83 21.20 40.46
C LEU A 668 -6.93 21.69 41.90
N ASP A 669 -7.11 20.77 42.84
CA ASP A 669 -6.86 21.02 44.26
C ASP A 669 -5.83 20.01 44.79
N ASP A 670 -4.93 20.54 45.61
CA ASP A 670 -3.60 20.01 45.90
C ASP A 670 -3.56 19.05 47.11
N LYS A 671 -2.60 18.12 47.08
CA LYS A 671 -2.12 17.20 48.15
C LYS A 671 -2.96 15.96 48.53
N GLN A 672 -2.54 14.80 48.00
CA GLN A 672 -2.10 13.67 48.85
C GLN A 672 -1.32 12.60 48.06
N SER A 673 -0.21 12.13 48.65
CA SER A 673 0.64 11.09 48.10
C SER A 673 -0.04 9.71 48.13
N SER A 674 -0.33 9.17 46.95
CA SER A 674 -0.22 7.74 46.65
C SER A 674 -0.10 7.62 45.13
N SER A 675 0.88 6.85 44.65
CA SER A 675 1.10 6.59 43.23
C SER A 675 -0.07 5.77 42.68
N SER A 676 -1.15 6.45 42.32
CA SER A 676 -2.27 5.87 41.61
C SER A 676 -1.92 5.84 40.13
N ILE A 677 -1.71 4.65 39.58
CA ILE A 677 -1.59 4.46 38.14
C ILE A 677 -2.92 4.90 37.52
N ILE A 678 -2.87 5.84 36.57
CA ILE A 678 -4.07 6.32 35.89
C ILE A 678 -4.53 5.23 34.91
N ASN A 679 -5.69 4.63 35.19
CA ASN A 679 -6.38 3.76 34.25
C ASN A 679 -7.21 4.63 33.31
N TYR A 680 -6.84 4.66 32.03
CA TYR A 680 -7.49 5.45 30.99
C TYR A 680 -8.01 4.54 29.87
N GLU A 681 -9.11 4.93 29.24
CA GLU A 681 -9.69 4.23 28.09
C GLU A 681 -9.07 4.76 26.79
N PHE A 682 -8.26 3.95 26.12
CA PHE A 682 -7.56 4.36 24.90
C PHE A 682 -8.53 4.63 23.75
N ASP A 683 -8.30 5.73 23.04
CA ASP A 683 -8.93 5.98 21.74
C ASP A 683 -8.27 5.07 20.68
N PRO A 684 -8.97 4.06 20.13
CA PRO A 684 -8.40 3.15 19.15
C PRO A 684 -8.01 3.84 17.84
N ASP A 685 -8.61 4.99 17.51
CA ASP A 685 -8.33 5.73 16.27
C ASP A 685 -7.05 6.58 16.37
N SER A 686 -6.50 6.71 17.57
CA SER A 686 -5.32 7.53 17.85
C SER A 686 -4.16 6.72 18.45
N VAL A 687 -4.43 5.80 19.37
CA VAL A 687 -3.39 5.06 20.09
C VAL A 687 -2.58 4.14 19.17
N GLY A 688 -1.26 4.21 19.23
CA GLY A 688 -0.40 3.35 18.41
C GLY A 688 -0.34 3.70 16.92
N MET A 689 -1.06 4.74 16.47
CA MET A 689 -1.14 5.19 15.08
C MET A 689 0.06 6.06 14.68
N TYR A 690 1.24 5.44 14.60
CA TYR A 690 2.52 6.08 14.31
C TYR A 690 2.94 6.07 12.83
N TYR A 691 2.08 5.52 11.96
CA TYR A 691 2.28 5.47 10.52
C TYR A 691 0.94 5.52 9.80
N ASN A 692 0.92 6.18 8.65
CA ASN A 692 -0.17 6.19 7.69
C ASN A 692 0.42 6.35 6.27
N ASN A 693 -0.40 6.14 5.24
CA ASN A 693 0.04 6.21 3.84
C ASN A 693 0.11 7.65 3.29
N SER A 694 0.06 8.70 4.14
CA SER A 694 0.07 10.10 3.69
C SER A 694 1.36 10.54 3.00
N GLY A 695 2.44 9.79 3.18
CA GLY A 695 3.77 10.15 2.66
C GLY A 695 4.42 11.34 3.37
N ALA A 696 3.84 11.88 4.45
CA ALA A 696 4.34 13.07 5.16
C ALA A 696 5.77 12.92 5.69
N CYS A 697 6.23 11.69 5.93
CA CYS A 697 7.62 11.38 6.22
C CYS A 697 7.93 9.99 5.64
N SER A 698 8.87 9.92 4.69
CA SER A 698 9.31 8.67 4.04
C SER A 698 9.92 7.64 5.01
N TYR A 699 10.21 8.03 6.25
CA TYR A 699 10.81 7.17 7.28
C TYR A 699 9.90 6.85 8.46
N ALA A 700 8.64 7.33 8.46
CA ALA A 700 7.70 7.08 9.55
C ALA A 700 7.45 5.59 9.80
N LEU A 701 7.49 4.77 8.74
CA LEU A 701 7.34 3.31 8.84
C LEU A 701 8.39 2.66 9.75
N TYR A 702 9.65 3.12 9.69
CA TYR A 702 10.71 2.61 10.59
C TYR A 702 10.41 2.98 12.04
N TYR A 703 10.02 4.23 12.30
CA TYR A 703 9.67 4.71 13.64
C TYR A 703 8.44 3.98 14.22
N ARG A 704 7.45 3.63 13.40
CA ARG A 704 6.32 2.81 13.84
C ARG A 704 6.75 1.47 14.42
N TYR A 705 7.74 0.80 13.83
CA TYR A 705 8.30 -0.44 14.42
C TYR A 705 9.13 -0.16 15.66
N LYS A 706 9.84 0.97 15.70
CA LYS A 706 10.59 1.34 16.92
C LYS A 706 9.66 1.66 18.09
N MET A 707 8.48 2.22 17.84
CA MET A 707 7.42 2.37 18.84
C MET A 707 6.86 1.02 19.30
N GLU A 708 6.69 0.03 18.40
CA GLU A 708 6.31 -1.33 18.79
C GLU A 708 7.36 -1.95 19.73
N PHE A 709 8.64 -1.89 19.37
CA PHE A 709 9.71 -2.42 20.21
C PHE A 709 9.89 -1.64 21.52
N LEU A 710 9.61 -0.33 21.51
CA LEU A 710 9.59 0.48 22.71
C LEU A 710 8.64 -0.12 23.75
N TRP A 711 7.38 -0.34 23.36
CA TRP A 711 6.38 -0.88 24.27
C TRP A 711 6.58 -2.37 24.57
N GLN A 712 7.10 -3.15 23.62
CA GLN A 712 7.42 -4.57 23.81
C GLN A 712 8.51 -4.78 24.87
N TYR A 713 9.56 -3.95 24.85
CA TYR A 713 10.78 -4.18 25.62
C TYR A 713 10.95 -3.25 26.84
N LYS A 714 10.04 -2.29 27.08
CA LYS A 714 10.14 -1.33 28.21
C LYS A 714 10.39 -1.98 29.58
N ASP A 715 9.82 -3.16 29.83
CA ASP A 715 9.91 -3.86 31.12
C ASP A 715 11.05 -4.89 31.17
N SER A 716 11.80 -5.09 30.08
CA SER A 716 12.79 -6.18 29.99
C SER A 716 14.16 -5.74 29.49
N ALA A 717 14.25 -4.74 28.61
CA ALA A 717 15.52 -4.30 28.07
C ALA A 717 16.23 -3.33 29.04
N ASN A 718 17.52 -3.58 29.24
CA ASN A 718 18.41 -2.74 30.04
C ASN A 718 19.45 -1.99 29.19
N VAL A 719 19.50 -2.25 27.88
CA VAL A 719 20.31 -1.50 26.91
C VAL A 719 19.45 -1.07 25.72
N VAL A 720 19.49 0.22 25.40
CA VAL A 720 18.80 0.78 24.22
C VAL A 720 19.80 1.35 23.23
N ILE A 721 19.69 0.96 21.97
CA ILE A 721 20.48 1.51 20.87
C ILE A 721 19.64 2.51 20.08
N VAL A 722 20.14 3.72 19.88
CA VAL A 722 19.54 4.76 19.02
C VAL A 722 20.60 5.35 18.08
N GLY A 723 20.18 6.24 17.20
CA GLY A 723 21.07 6.92 16.24
C GLY A 723 20.70 6.62 14.80
N SER A 724 21.69 6.79 13.92
CA SER A 724 21.52 6.79 12.47
C SER A 724 21.50 5.39 11.85
N SER A 725 21.53 5.35 10.51
CA SER A 725 21.80 4.15 9.72
C SER A 725 23.01 3.35 10.19
N ARG A 726 24.03 4.00 10.76
CA ARG A 726 25.23 3.31 11.28
C ARG A 726 24.93 2.49 12.53
N SER A 727 24.10 3.01 13.45
CA SER A 727 23.56 2.22 14.57
C SER A 727 22.53 1.18 14.12
N TYR A 728 21.68 1.55 13.17
CA TYR A 728 20.62 0.68 12.64
C TYR A 728 21.20 -0.60 12.02
N TYR A 729 22.24 -0.48 11.19
CA TYR A 729 22.94 -1.62 10.57
C TYR A 729 24.10 -2.17 11.39
N GLY A 730 24.62 -1.43 12.37
CA GLY A 730 25.87 -1.76 13.05
C GLY A 730 25.74 -2.49 14.38
N VAL A 731 24.56 -2.55 15.01
CA VAL A 731 24.38 -3.17 16.33
C VAL A 731 23.26 -4.20 16.35
N MET A 732 23.65 -5.46 16.58
CA MET A 732 22.78 -6.63 16.69
C MET A 732 22.47 -6.95 18.16
N PRO A 733 21.22 -6.76 18.61
CA PRO A 733 20.82 -7.11 19.97
C PRO A 733 21.09 -8.58 20.36
N GLN A 734 21.06 -9.51 19.40
CA GLN A 734 21.24 -10.95 19.61
C GLN A 734 22.66 -11.32 20.09
N LYS A 735 23.62 -10.41 19.97
CA LYS A 735 25.02 -10.66 20.32
C LYS A 735 25.37 -10.27 21.76
N PHE A 736 24.49 -9.54 22.44
CA PHE A 736 24.66 -9.22 23.85
C PHE A 736 24.36 -10.46 24.70
N LYS A 737 25.24 -10.74 25.67
CA LYS A 737 25.10 -11.90 26.54
C LYS A 737 24.31 -11.50 27.78
N LYS A 738 23.44 -12.41 28.21
CA LYS A 738 22.75 -12.26 29.51
C LYS A 738 23.79 -12.02 30.61
N PRO A 739 23.50 -11.12 31.58
CA PRO A 739 22.19 -10.49 31.85
C PRO A 739 21.83 -9.26 30.98
N ILE A 740 22.64 -8.86 30.00
CA ILE A 740 22.28 -7.74 29.11
C ILE A 740 21.16 -8.15 28.15
N ILE A 741 20.10 -7.34 28.11
CA ILE A 741 18.98 -7.44 27.17
C ILE A 741 18.92 -6.13 26.39
N ALA A 742 19.35 -6.18 25.14
CA ALA A 742 19.42 -5.02 24.25
C ALA A 742 18.21 -4.94 23.32
N VAL A 743 17.87 -3.71 22.90
CA VAL A 743 16.89 -3.46 21.83
C VAL A 743 17.42 -2.35 20.90
N ASN A 744 17.30 -2.55 19.59
CA ASN A 744 17.75 -1.58 18.60
C ASN A 744 16.58 -0.69 18.14
N LEU A 745 16.54 0.54 18.67
CA LEU A 745 15.59 1.60 18.35
C LEU A 745 16.16 2.65 17.37
N ALA A 746 17.34 2.42 16.80
CA ALA A 746 17.92 3.30 15.78
C ALA A 746 17.13 3.22 14.47
N VAL A 747 17.15 4.30 13.68
CA VAL A 747 16.49 4.37 12.37
C VAL A 747 17.47 4.90 11.32
N PRO A 748 17.32 4.58 10.01
CA PRO A 748 18.27 5.00 8.98
C PRO A 748 18.59 6.51 8.95
N THR A 749 17.59 7.35 9.21
CA THR A 749 17.73 8.81 9.22
C THR A 749 17.99 9.42 10.58
N GLY A 750 18.22 8.59 11.60
CA GLY A 750 18.37 9.07 12.96
C GLY A 750 19.51 10.08 13.07
N ILE A 751 19.20 11.25 13.62
CA ILE A 751 20.15 12.31 13.94
C ILE A 751 20.05 12.64 15.43
N MET A 752 21.02 13.41 15.94
CA MET A 752 21.10 13.73 17.37
C MET A 752 19.80 14.34 17.93
N ARG A 753 19.22 15.32 17.24
CA ARG A 753 17.96 15.97 17.64
C ARG A 753 16.80 14.97 17.78
N GLY A 754 16.56 14.16 16.74
CA GLY A 754 15.48 13.17 16.74
C GLY A 754 15.70 12.06 17.78
N SER A 755 16.96 11.61 17.92
CA SER A 755 17.33 10.58 18.90
C SER A 755 17.15 11.08 20.33
N LYS A 756 17.57 12.32 20.62
CA LYS A 756 17.36 12.94 21.94
C LYS A 756 15.89 13.11 22.26
N TYR A 757 15.09 13.63 21.32
CA TYR A 757 13.64 13.77 21.50
C TYR A 757 12.98 12.42 21.83
N PHE A 758 13.36 11.37 21.10
CA PHE A 758 12.84 10.02 21.32
C PHE A 758 13.24 9.48 22.70
N LEU A 759 14.51 9.65 23.09
CA LEU A 759 15.02 9.21 24.39
C LEU A 759 14.33 9.92 25.56
N ASP A 760 14.25 11.25 25.50
CA ASP A 760 13.69 12.10 26.58
C ASP A 760 12.21 11.81 26.83
N ASN A 761 11.44 11.57 25.76
CA ASN A 761 9.97 11.46 25.85
C ASN A 761 9.47 10.02 25.98
N TYR A 762 10.18 9.04 25.42
CA TYR A 762 9.69 7.66 25.34
C TYR A 762 10.58 6.61 26.01
N VAL A 763 11.90 6.74 25.97
CA VAL A 763 12.77 5.67 26.49
C VAL A 763 13.04 5.87 27.98
N ILE A 764 13.66 7.00 28.35
CA ILE A 764 14.07 7.28 29.73
C ILE A 764 12.88 7.26 30.70
N PRO A 765 11.68 7.79 30.36
CA PRO A 765 10.55 7.77 31.29
C PRO A 765 9.90 6.39 31.49
N HIS A 766 10.12 5.42 30.58
CA HIS A 766 9.34 4.17 30.55
C HIS A 766 10.15 2.90 30.74
N TYR A 767 11.45 2.90 30.42
CA TYR A 767 12.28 1.72 30.58
C TYR A 767 12.71 1.55 32.04
N GLY A 768 11.96 0.76 32.80
CA GLY A 768 12.17 0.56 34.23
C GLY A 768 13.54 -0.03 34.60
N HIS A 769 14.17 -0.77 33.68
CA HIS A 769 15.46 -1.44 33.88
C HIS A 769 16.61 -0.81 33.07
N LEU A 770 16.44 0.39 32.51
CA LEU A 770 17.45 1.01 31.65
C LEU A 770 18.77 1.27 32.41
N LYS A 771 19.87 0.68 31.93
CA LYS A 771 21.21 0.88 32.50
C LYS A 771 22.19 1.51 31.51
N ALA A 772 22.01 1.29 30.21
CA ALA A 772 22.86 1.93 29.20
C ALA A 772 22.10 2.34 27.93
N ILE A 773 22.58 3.43 27.32
CA ILE A 773 22.16 3.91 26.01
C ILE A 773 23.38 3.91 25.09
N VAL A 774 23.24 3.36 23.88
CA VAL A 774 24.25 3.42 22.82
C VAL A 774 23.75 4.36 21.72
N ILE A 775 24.56 5.35 21.34
CA ILE A 775 24.20 6.36 20.32
C ILE A 775 25.33 6.58 19.31
N SER A 776 25.00 6.69 18.03
CA SER A 776 25.97 7.08 17.00
C SER A 776 26.31 8.57 17.10
N LEU A 777 27.59 8.92 16.92
CA LEU A 777 28.04 10.31 16.96
C LEU A 777 28.18 10.96 15.59
N ASP A 778 28.35 10.17 14.52
CA ASP A 778 28.28 10.57 13.11
C ASP A 778 28.91 11.93 12.77
N LEU A 779 30.21 12.08 13.04
CA LEU A 779 30.93 13.35 12.92
C LEU A 779 30.77 14.05 11.57
N ASP A 780 30.68 13.26 10.50
CA ASP A 780 30.57 13.72 9.13
C ASP A 780 29.14 14.06 8.70
N ARG A 781 28.11 13.70 9.48
CA ARG A 781 26.70 14.05 9.22
C ARG A 781 26.28 15.34 9.95
N SER A 782 27.16 16.34 9.97
CA SER A 782 26.99 17.62 10.69
C SER A 782 26.61 18.78 9.76
N ASP A 783 25.97 18.50 8.63
CA ASP A 783 25.50 19.47 7.64
C ASP A 783 24.04 19.93 7.85
N ASP A 784 23.23 19.19 8.61
CA ASP A 784 21.84 19.55 8.95
C ASP A 784 21.65 19.88 10.44
N LEU A 785 20.98 21.00 10.74
CA LEU A 785 20.51 21.42 12.07
C LEU A 785 19.43 20.47 12.66
N GLY A 786 19.06 19.43 11.93
CA GLY A 786 17.93 18.56 12.21
C GLY A 786 16.60 19.24 11.97
N LEU A 787 16.55 20.15 10.99
CA LEU A 787 15.36 20.90 10.59
C LEU A 787 14.77 20.40 9.28
N ALA A 788 15.39 19.41 8.63
CA ALA A 788 14.83 18.82 7.43
C ALA A 788 13.59 17.95 7.74
N ASP A 789 12.73 17.82 6.74
CA ASP A 789 11.44 17.11 6.85
C ASP A 789 11.60 15.59 7.07
N TYR A 790 12.78 15.03 6.77
CA TYR A 790 13.11 13.64 7.09
C TYR A 790 13.34 13.41 8.60
N ASN A 791 13.48 14.46 9.42
CA ASN A 791 13.50 14.37 10.87
C ASN A 791 12.06 14.39 11.42
N LEU A 792 11.52 13.19 11.67
CA LEU A 792 10.14 12.99 12.14
C LEU A 792 9.75 13.94 13.28
N PHE A 793 10.59 14.05 14.30
CA PHE A 793 10.27 14.78 15.53
C PHE A 793 10.54 16.30 15.45
N TYR A 794 10.89 16.84 14.28
CA TYR A 794 10.97 18.29 14.12
C TYR A 794 9.59 18.92 13.88
N LYS A 795 8.87 18.43 12.87
CA LYS A 795 7.52 18.92 12.48
C LYS A 795 6.61 17.83 11.94
N THR A 796 7.14 16.84 11.23
CA THR A 796 6.30 15.87 10.49
C THR A 796 5.56 14.87 11.39
N TYR A 797 5.94 14.71 12.66
CA TYR A 797 5.19 13.88 13.62
C TYR A 797 3.73 14.32 13.78
N GLU A 798 3.40 15.59 13.54
CA GLU A 798 2.05 16.15 13.71
C GLU A 798 1.05 15.59 12.68
N SER A 799 1.54 15.05 11.57
CA SER A 799 0.74 14.38 10.54
C SER A 799 0.31 12.95 10.93
N TYR A 800 0.72 12.45 12.10
CA TYR A 800 0.39 11.12 12.60
C TYR A 800 -0.32 11.23 13.96
N SER A 801 -1.56 10.75 14.02
CA SER A 801 -2.44 10.90 15.19
C SER A 801 -1.83 10.34 16.47
N GLY A 802 -1.07 9.23 16.39
CA GLY A 802 -0.42 8.62 17.54
C GLY A 802 0.55 9.54 18.27
N TYR A 803 1.43 10.25 17.56
CA TYR A 803 2.38 11.15 18.23
C TYR A 803 1.69 12.38 18.85
N VAL A 804 0.65 12.91 18.18
CA VAL A 804 -0.16 14.01 18.72
C VAL A 804 -0.91 13.56 19.97
N TYR A 805 -1.43 12.33 19.95
CA TYR A 805 -2.14 11.73 21.06
C TYR A 805 -1.21 11.48 22.25
N ASP A 806 -0.04 10.89 22.03
CA ASP A 806 0.98 10.70 23.06
C ASP A 806 1.33 12.03 23.75
N LYS A 807 1.62 13.08 22.97
CA LYS A 807 1.97 14.41 23.51
C LYS A 807 0.85 15.00 24.37
N LYS A 808 -0.42 14.80 23.99
CA LYS A 808 -1.59 15.22 24.80
C LYS A 808 -1.72 14.45 26.12
N HIS A 809 -1.15 13.26 26.20
CA HIS A 809 -1.13 12.39 27.39
C HIS A 809 0.23 12.40 28.11
N ASP A 810 1.01 13.48 27.95
CA ASP A 810 2.38 13.62 28.48
C ASP A 810 3.25 12.38 28.22
N PHE A 811 3.16 11.86 26.99
CA PHE A 811 3.87 10.68 26.53
C PHE A 811 3.66 9.48 27.45
N TRP A 812 2.47 9.33 28.03
CA TRP A 812 2.07 8.23 28.91
C TRP A 812 2.77 8.15 30.26
N LYS A 813 3.48 9.20 30.70
CA LYS A 813 4.13 9.20 32.03
C LYS A 813 3.09 9.03 33.13
N GLY A 814 3.24 7.98 33.95
CA GLY A 814 2.30 7.66 35.03
C GLY A 814 1.02 6.91 34.62
N TYR A 815 0.87 6.58 33.33
CA TYR A 815 -0.26 5.81 32.81
C TYR A 815 0.03 4.30 32.80
N ASN A 816 -1.04 3.50 32.80
CA ASN A 816 -0.93 2.06 32.52
C ASN A 816 -0.64 1.81 31.03
N THR A 817 0.57 1.39 30.69
CA THR A 817 1.03 1.22 29.30
C THR A 817 0.88 -0.21 28.76
N ASN A 818 0.24 -1.13 29.50
CA ASN A 818 0.20 -2.56 29.14
C ASN A 818 -0.49 -2.86 27.80
N LYS A 819 -1.39 -1.99 27.33
CA LYS A 819 -2.08 -2.17 26.03
C LYS A 819 -1.35 -1.52 24.86
N LEU A 820 -0.30 -0.73 25.09
CA LEU A 820 0.39 0.00 24.01
C LEU A 820 1.17 -0.94 23.09
N TYR A 821 1.70 -2.06 23.62
CA TYR A 821 2.30 -3.09 22.78
C TYR A 821 1.26 -3.71 21.83
N ASP A 822 0.10 -4.12 22.33
CA ASP A 822 -0.95 -4.68 21.46
C ASP A 822 -1.44 -3.65 20.44
N ALA A 823 -1.64 -2.39 20.83
CA ALA A 823 -2.05 -1.32 19.92
C ALA A 823 -1.01 -1.13 18.79
N THR A 824 0.26 -1.01 19.15
CA THR A 824 1.33 -0.84 18.15
C THR A 824 1.59 -2.09 17.33
N TYR A 825 1.50 -3.30 17.89
CA TYR A 825 1.68 -4.54 17.15
C TYR A 825 0.64 -4.71 16.05
N ASN A 826 -0.61 -4.33 16.34
CA ASN A 826 -1.75 -4.45 15.43
C ASN A 826 -1.95 -3.22 14.51
N ALA A 827 -1.13 -2.17 14.65
CA ALA A 827 -1.18 -0.99 13.79
C ALA A 827 -0.63 -1.27 12.39
N LEU A 828 -1.07 -0.47 11.41
CA LEU A 828 -0.59 -0.49 10.02
C LEU A 828 0.94 -0.56 9.94
N GLY A 829 1.48 -1.39 9.05
CA GLY A 829 2.92 -1.61 8.93
C GLY A 829 3.34 -2.15 7.57
N SER A 830 4.40 -2.94 7.51
CA SER A 830 4.87 -3.66 6.32
C SER A 830 5.26 -5.09 6.69
N ASN A 831 4.74 -6.07 5.97
CA ASN A 831 5.05 -7.48 6.25
C ASN A 831 6.55 -7.78 6.08
N GLU A 832 7.19 -7.15 5.09
CA GLU A 832 8.63 -7.27 4.83
C GLU A 832 9.46 -6.78 6.03
N LEU A 833 9.21 -5.56 6.50
CA LEU A 833 9.92 -5.01 7.67
C LEU A 833 9.60 -5.76 8.96
N ALA A 834 8.35 -6.16 9.17
CA ALA A 834 7.97 -6.97 10.32
C ALA A 834 8.75 -8.29 10.38
N SER A 835 8.89 -8.97 9.24
CA SER A 835 9.58 -10.26 9.13
C SER A 835 11.07 -10.19 9.45
N THR A 836 11.70 -9.02 9.23
CA THR A 836 13.12 -8.80 9.47
C THR A 836 13.41 -8.22 10.85
N LEU A 837 12.59 -7.28 11.34
CA LEU A 837 12.87 -6.54 12.56
C LEU A 837 12.35 -7.22 13.84
N ARG A 838 11.20 -7.91 13.79
CA ARG A 838 10.60 -8.55 14.99
C ARG A 838 11.47 -9.68 15.54
N PRO A 839 12.02 -10.61 14.72
CA PRO A 839 12.87 -11.69 15.25
C PRO A 839 14.17 -11.18 15.86
N THR A 840 14.56 -9.95 15.54
CA THR A 840 15.88 -9.40 15.82
C THR A 840 15.85 -8.18 16.75
N ALA A 841 14.75 -7.94 17.45
CA ALA A 841 14.59 -6.80 18.36
C ALA A 841 15.02 -5.46 17.71
N GLY A 842 14.67 -5.27 16.43
CA GLY A 842 14.88 -4.04 15.68
C GLY A 842 16.11 -3.97 14.78
N TYR A 843 16.84 -5.07 14.57
CA TYR A 843 17.98 -5.14 13.65
C TYR A 843 17.60 -5.69 12.25
N PRO A 844 17.93 -5.02 11.13
CA PRO A 844 17.51 -5.45 9.79
C PRO A 844 18.37 -6.60 9.21
N SER A 845 18.17 -7.84 9.67
CA SER A 845 18.97 -8.99 9.22
C SER A 845 18.74 -9.35 7.74
N GLY A 846 19.79 -9.81 7.04
CA GLY A 846 19.67 -10.39 5.69
C GLY A 846 19.74 -9.39 4.54
N SER A 847 20.32 -8.22 4.78
CA SER A 847 20.41 -7.15 3.78
C SER A 847 21.78 -7.14 3.09
N GLY A 848 21.75 -7.15 1.75
CA GLY A 848 22.83 -7.63 0.86
C GLY A 848 24.26 -7.15 1.13
N TYR A 849 25.21 -8.04 0.87
CA TYR A 849 26.64 -7.82 1.04
C TYR A 849 27.22 -7.00 -0.13
N SER A 850 27.78 -5.84 0.18
CA SER A 850 28.68 -5.15 -0.74
C SER A 850 29.91 -4.68 0.03
N SER A 851 31.09 -4.95 -0.51
CA SER A 851 32.36 -4.56 0.08
C SER A 851 32.40 -3.04 0.36
N TRP A 852 33.32 -2.60 1.22
CA TRP A 852 33.61 -1.17 1.44
C TRP A 852 33.76 -0.40 0.12
N GLY A 853 34.26 -1.06 -0.94
CA GLY A 853 34.38 -0.49 -2.27
C GLY A 853 35.43 0.63 -2.35
N ASN A 854 35.18 1.59 -3.25
CA ASN A 854 35.97 2.82 -3.34
C ASN A 854 35.33 3.91 -2.47
N PRO A 855 36.14 4.75 -1.78
CA PRO A 855 35.60 5.83 -0.98
C PRO A 855 34.89 6.85 -1.88
N PHE A 856 33.66 7.21 -1.53
CA PHE A 856 32.84 8.19 -2.23
C PHE A 856 32.55 9.38 -1.31
N VAL A 857 32.92 10.58 -1.72
CA VAL A 857 32.69 11.81 -0.94
C VAL A 857 31.54 12.58 -1.59
N GLN A 858 30.42 12.71 -0.87
CA GLN A 858 29.19 13.30 -1.37
C GLN A 858 29.21 14.84 -1.39
N ASN A 859 29.83 15.45 -0.37
CA ASN A 859 29.89 16.91 -0.21
C ASN A 859 31.35 17.39 -0.26
N ASP A 860 31.60 18.63 -0.70
CA ASP A 860 32.95 19.21 -0.65
C ASP A 860 33.51 19.14 0.77
N SER A 861 34.67 18.50 0.94
CA SER A 861 35.30 18.33 2.23
C SER A 861 35.64 19.64 2.97
N ASN A 862 35.65 20.77 2.27
CA ASN A 862 35.87 22.09 2.84
C ASN A 862 34.59 22.79 3.30
N SER A 863 33.39 22.28 2.97
CA SER A 863 32.12 22.88 3.36
C SER A 863 31.72 22.54 4.80
N ILE A 864 32.25 21.46 5.37
CA ILE A 864 32.00 21.02 6.74
C ILE A 864 33.25 21.21 7.60
N SER A 865 33.13 22.05 8.64
CA SER A 865 34.20 22.31 9.60
C SER A 865 33.74 22.20 11.06
N ALA A 866 34.70 21.99 11.96
CA ALA A 866 34.55 22.00 13.42
C ALA A 866 33.99 23.33 13.97
N LYS A 867 33.96 24.39 13.15
CA LYS A 867 33.41 25.71 13.50
C LYS A 867 31.97 25.89 13.00
N SER A 868 31.37 24.86 12.41
CA SER A 868 29.99 24.92 11.93
C SER A 868 29.01 25.13 13.11
N PRO A 869 28.03 26.05 13.01
CA PRO A 869 26.93 26.18 13.97
C PRO A 869 26.16 24.86 14.18
N VAL A 870 26.16 23.98 13.18
CA VAL A 870 25.50 22.68 13.24
C VAL A 870 26.22 21.74 14.20
N PHE A 871 27.55 21.68 14.13
CA PHE A 871 28.35 20.86 15.04
C PHE A 871 28.16 21.30 16.51
N GLU A 872 28.24 22.60 16.79
CA GLU A 872 28.03 23.12 18.15
C GLU A 872 26.63 22.80 18.69
N THR A 873 25.61 22.88 17.83
CA THR A 873 24.23 22.51 18.19
C THR A 873 24.13 21.05 18.60
N ASN A 874 24.66 20.14 17.77
CA ASN A 874 24.65 18.70 18.05
C ASN A 874 25.51 18.34 19.26
N PHE A 875 26.66 19.01 19.45
CA PHE A 875 27.52 18.85 20.60
C PHE A 875 26.81 19.24 21.90
N ASN A 876 26.09 20.37 21.91
CA ASN A 876 25.31 20.79 23.08
C ASN A 876 24.17 19.81 23.40
N MET A 877 23.48 19.27 22.38
CA MET A 877 22.47 18.22 22.59
C MET A 877 23.07 16.93 23.18
N LEU A 878 24.25 16.51 22.71
CA LEU A 878 24.97 15.37 23.27
C LEU A 878 25.39 15.62 24.72
N LYS A 879 25.88 16.82 25.02
CA LYS A 879 26.23 17.23 26.38
C LYS A 879 25.02 17.20 27.30
N ASP A 880 23.88 17.74 26.86
CA ASP A 880 22.64 17.70 27.63
C ASP A 880 22.16 16.27 27.86
N LEU A 881 22.27 15.40 26.84
CA LEU A 881 21.94 13.98 26.99
C LEU A 881 22.88 13.28 27.99
N ALA A 882 24.20 13.51 27.92
CA ALA A 882 25.16 12.96 28.88
C ALA A 882 24.83 13.36 30.32
N LYS A 883 24.46 14.63 30.52
CA LYS A 883 23.96 15.13 31.80
C LYS A 883 22.70 14.38 32.25
N THR A 884 21.68 14.27 31.40
CA THR A 884 20.44 13.54 31.73
C THR A 884 20.72 12.08 32.07
N CYS A 885 21.59 11.41 31.33
CA CYS A 885 22.00 10.04 31.65
C CYS A 885 22.69 9.96 33.02
N GLN A 886 23.54 10.93 33.37
CA GLN A 886 24.20 10.95 34.68
C GLN A 886 23.21 11.12 35.83
N GLU A 887 22.24 12.02 35.66
CA GLU A 887 21.18 12.28 36.64
C GLU A 887 20.27 11.06 36.87
N ASN A 888 20.18 10.17 35.88
CA ASN A 888 19.38 8.95 35.94
C ASN A 888 20.22 7.67 36.16
N ASN A 889 21.52 7.80 36.46
CA ASN A 889 22.45 6.67 36.65
C ASN A 889 22.48 5.69 35.45
N ILE A 890 22.43 6.24 34.23
CA ILE A 890 22.50 5.51 32.96
C ILE A 890 23.88 5.75 32.34
N VAL A 891 24.53 4.69 31.86
CA VAL A 891 25.76 4.82 31.07
C VAL A 891 25.42 5.19 29.63
N LEU A 892 26.02 6.28 29.13
CA LEU A 892 25.87 6.71 27.73
C LEU A 892 27.12 6.30 26.94
N VAL A 893 26.96 5.48 25.92
CA VAL A 893 28.05 5.08 25.02
C VAL A 893 27.91 5.82 23.70
N GLY A 894 28.79 6.80 23.46
CA GLY A 894 28.91 7.49 22.17
C GLY A 894 29.84 6.73 21.23
N VAL A 895 29.33 6.33 20.07
CA VAL A 895 30.03 5.45 19.15
C VAL A 895 30.49 6.17 17.88
N PHE A 896 31.77 6.00 17.52
CA PHE A 896 32.26 6.26 16.17
C PHE A 896 32.31 4.94 15.41
N PHE A 897 31.30 4.73 14.56
CA PHE A 897 31.20 3.50 13.77
C PHE A 897 32.29 3.42 12.69
N PRO A 898 32.77 2.22 12.37
CA PRO A 898 33.68 1.99 11.25
C PRO A 898 33.08 2.47 9.93
N LEU A 899 33.90 3.15 9.13
CA LEU A 899 33.58 3.58 7.76
C LEU A 899 34.55 2.91 6.78
N ASN A 900 34.44 3.17 5.47
CA ASN A 900 35.44 2.67 4.53
C ASN A 900 36.87 3.09 4.98
N PRO A 901 37.78 2.14 5.27
CA PRO A 901 39.11 2.46 5.80
C PRO A 901 39.95 3.28 4.81
N LYS A 902 39.63 3.24 3.51
CA LYS A 902 40.29 4.01 2.46
C LYS A 902 40.00 5.52 2.54
N TYR A 903 39.04 5.99 3.35
CA TYR A 903 38.92 7.43 3.60
C TYR A 903 40.21 8.04 4.17
N ARG A 904 41.07 7.25 4.81
CA ARG A 904 42.39 7.71 5.27
C ARG A 904 43.34 8.14 4.14
N GLU A 905 43.07 7.68 2.92
CA GLU A 905 43.81 8.02 1.71
C GLU A 905 43.22 9.27 1.03
N THR A 906 42.15 9.83 1.58
CA THR A 906 41.43 11.01 1.06
C THR A 906 41.57 12.21 2.01
N GLY A 907 41.09 13.38 1.56
CA GLY A 907 40.96 14.58 2.40
C GLY A 907 39.75 14.55 3.36
N ALA A 908 38.85 13.57 3.23
CA ALA A 908 37.62 13.46 4.01
C ALA A 908 37.75 12.43 5.14
N TYR A 909 37.04 12.67 6.25
CA TYR A 909 36.90 11.70 7.35
C TYR A 909 35.97 10.54 6.97
N GLY A 910 34.93 10.84 6.20
CA GLY A 910 33.88 9.91 5.80
C GLY A 910 33.10 10.43 4.59
N ARG A 911 32.03 9.71 4.21
CA ARG A 911 31.23 9.96 3.00
C ARG A 911 30.71 11.39 2.92
N HIS A 912 30.29 11.94 4.05
CA HIS A 912 29.53 13.19 4.08
C HIS A 912 30.39 14.46 4.04
N GLY A 913 31.72 14.33 3.92
CA GLY A 913 32.60 15.47 3.63
C GLY A 913 33.11 16.24 4.84
N LEU A 914 33.15 15.66 6.06
CA LEU A 914 33.94 16.28 7.13
C LEU A 914 35.42 16.28 6.75
N ARG A 915 36.08 17.45 6.83
CA ARG A 915 37.53 17.55 6.60
C ARG A 915 38.31 16.68 7.58
N ARG A 916 39.11 15.75 7.05
CA ARG A 916 39.87 14.77 7.86
C ARG A 916 40.81 15.41 8.88
N SER A 917 41.42 16.54 8.53
CA SER A 917 42.34 17.26 9.41
C SER A 917 41.66 17.89 10.63
N GLU A 918 40.34 18.07 10.61
CA GLU A 918 39.59 18.67 11.72
C GLU A 918 38.98 17.64 12.67
N ALA A 919 38.77 16.40 12.20
CA ALA A 919 38.19 15.32 13.01
C ALA A 919 38.92 15.07 14.34
N PRO A 920 40.27 15.08 14.43
CA PRO A 920 40.96 14.88 15.72
C PRO A 920 40.56 15.91 16.79
N ALA A 921 40.43 17.20 16.42
CA ALA A 921 40.05 18.25 17.36
C ALA A 921 38.58 18.10 17.82
N ILE A 922 37.70 17.66 16.92
CA ILE A 922 36.29 17.35 17.24
C ILE A 922 36.22 16.16 18.20
N ILE A 923 36.95 15.08 17.90
CA ILE A 923 37.01 13.87 18.74
C ILE A 923 37.53 14.22 20.14
N GLU A 924 38.61 14.99 20.24
CA GLU A 924 39.16 15.44 21.53
C GLU A 924 38.13 16.27 22.32
N LYS A 925 37.43 17.19 21.65
CA LYS A 925 36.38 18.01 22.29
C LYS A 925 35.24 17.15 22.83
N ILE A 926 34.81 16.11 22.11
CA ILE A 926 33.80 15.16 22.56
C ILE A 926 34.33 14.30 23.71
N GLN A 927 35.57 13.81 23.63
CA GLN A 927 36.19 13.00 24.69
C GLN A 927 36.27 13.74 26.03
N LYS A 928 36.51 15.06 26.01
CA LYS A 928 36.51 15.90 27.22
C LYS A 928 35.16 15.94 27.95
N LEU A 929 34.05 15.56 27.32
CA LEU A 929 32.77 15.43 28.03
C LEU A 929 32.84 14.35 29.12
N ASN A 930 33.65 13.31 28.96
CA ASN A 930 33.84 12.27 29.97
C ASN A 930 34.42 12.81 31.29
N GLU A 931 35.20 13.90 31.24
CA GLU A 931 35.72 14.55 32.45
C GLU A 931 34.60 15.15 33.31
N ALA A 932 33.54 15.67 32.65
CA ALA A 932 32.38 16.27 33.32
C ALA A 932 31.26 15.25 33.61
N TYR A 933 31.20 14.18 32.81
CA TYR A 933 30.17 13.14 32.88
C TYR A 933 30.84 11.75 32.81
N PRO A 934 31.34 11.18 33.92
CA PRO A 934 32.10 9.92 33.91
C PRO A 934 31.33 8.68 33.45
N ASN A 935 30.00 8.76 33.40
CA ASN A 935 29.11 7.76 32.82
C ASN A 935 29.01 7.86 31.28
N PHE A 936 29.64 8.86 30.65
CA PHE A 936 29.73 9.01 29.21
C PHE A 936 31.02 8.39 28.66
N ILE A 937 30.87 7.30 27.92
CA ILE A 937 31.97 6.51 27.39
C ILE A 937 32.05 6.71 25.88
N ILE A 938 33.26 6.99 25.38
CA ILE A 938 33.54 7.01 23.95
C ILE A 938 34.01 5.65 23.50
N PHE A 939 33.34 5.11 22.48
CA PHE A 939 33.70 3.87 21.82
C PHE A 939 34.08 4.15 20.36
N ASP A 940 35.37 4.37 20.12
CA ASP A 940 35.92 4.66 18.79
C ASP A 940 36.33 3.38 18.06
N GLU A 941 35.44 2.87 17.22
CA GLU A 941 35.73 1.71 16.36
C GLU A 941 36.06 2.11 14.92
N ASN A 942 35.95 3.41 14.58
CA ASN A 942 36.46 3.92 13.31
C ASN A 942 37.99 4.07 13.34
N LYS A 943 38.56 4.54 14.46
CA LYS A 943 40.02 4.69 14.63
C LYS A 943 40.66 5.50 13.49
N MET A 944 39.95 6.52 13.01
CA MET A 944 40.33 7.31 11.83
C MET A 944 40.60 6.46 10.56
N GLY A 945 39.93 5.32 10.39
CA GLY A 945 40.14 4.38 9.28
C GLY A 945 41.23 3.33 9.52
N ASN A 946 41.76 3.21 10.74
CA ASN A 946 42.76 2.19 11.12
C ASN A 946 42.16 0.99 11.87
N HIS A 947 40.91 0.68 11.58
CA HIS A 947 40.19 -0.44 12.18
C HIS A 947 40.41 -1.76 11.42
N ASP A 948 39.94 -2.86 11.99
CA ASP A 948 40.10 -4.23 11.50
C ASP A 948 38.84 -4.83 10.85
N TYR A 949 37.81 -4.00 10.59
CA TYR A 949 36.65 -4.39 9.80
C TYR A 949 37.02 -4.54 8.33
N THR A 950 37.05 -5.79 7.85
CA THR A 950 37.43 -6.13 6.47
C THR A 950 36.36 -5.76 5.46
N ASP A 951 36.68 -5.84 4.17
CA ASP A 951 35.71 -5.61 3.08
C ASP A 951 34.47 -6.51 3.19
N GLU A 952 34.62 -7.77 3.58
CA GLU A 952 33.49 -8.71 3.74
C GLU A 952 32.59 -8.37 4.94
N MET A 953 33.08 -7.53 5.85
CA MET A 953 32.32 -7.04 7.01
C MET A 953 31.52 -5.77 6.70
N ALA A 954 31.67 -5.21 5.50
CA ALA A 954 30.95 -4.04 5.03
C ALA A 954 29.62 -4.41 4.37
N ARG A 955 28.67 -3.49 4.47
CA ARG A 955 27.45 -3.50 3.67
C ARG A 955 27.60 -2.60 2.47
N ASP A 956 28.24 -1.44 2.65
CA ASP A 956 28.56 -0.45 1.62
C ASP A 956 29.70 0.45 2.13
N THR A 957 30.01 1.56 1.45
CA THR A 957 31.12 2.45 1.85
C THR A 957 30.94 3.17 3.19
N ASP A 958 29.75 3.14 3.80
CA ASP A 958 29.41 3.90 5.01
C ASP A 958 28.84 3.02 6.15
N HIS A 959 28.50 1.75 5.88
CA HIS A 959 27.81 0.87 6.82
C HIS A 959 28.46 -0.51 6.96
N LEU A 960 28.37 -1.07 8.17
CA LEU A 960 28.69 -2.47 8.44
C LEU A 960 27.62 -3.41 7.88
N GLY A 961 28.04 -4.56 7.37
CA GLY A 961 27.18 -5.71 7.07
C GLY A 961 27.07 -6.64 8.28
N ASP A 962 26.36 -7.77 8.13
CA ASP A 962 26.05 -8.67 9.25
C ASP A 962 27.30 -9.14 10.03
N LEU A 963 28.38 -9.49 9.34
CA LEU A 963 29.63 -9.93 9.97
C LEU A 963 30.28 -8.81 10.79
N GLY A 964 30.33 -7.60 10.23
CA GLY A 964 30.89 -6.43 10.91
C GLY A 964 30.04 -6.02 12.12
N ALA A 965 28.71 -5.99 11.94
CA ALA A 965 27.78 -5.67 13.02
C ALA A 965 27.85 -6.71 14.16
N ALA A 966 28.03 -7.99 13.84
CA ALA A 966 28.25 -9.02 14.85
C ALA A 966 29.52 -8.77 15.67
N GLN A 967 30.64 -8.46 15.01
CA GLN A 967 31.90 -8.10 15.68
C GLN A 967 31.76 -6.85 16.54
N MET A 968 31.17 -5.79 15.99
CA MET A 968 30.90 -4.53 16.68
C MET A 968 30.08 -4.76 17.96
N SER A 969 29.02 -5.57 17.85
CA SER A 969 28.11 -5.86 18.97
C SER A 969 28.78 -6.68 20.07
N LEU A 970 29.63 -7.65 19.71
CA LEU A 970 30.41 -8.42 20.70
C LEU A 970 31.42 -7.53 21.45
N ARG A 971 31.99 -6.53 20.78
CA ARG A 971 32.88 -5.56 21.43
C ARG A 971 32.13 -4.59 22.33
N LEU A 972 30.95 -4.12 21.90
CA LEU A 972 30.05 -3.33 22.74
C LEU A 972 29.59 -4.11 23.98
N ASP A 973 29.18 -5.37 23.83
CA ASP A 973 28.85 -6.28 24.93
C ASP A 973 30.00 -6.39 25.93
N SER A 974 31.23 -6.62 25.44
CA SER A 974 32.42 -6.67 26.29
C SER A 974 32.72 -5.34 26.99
N LEU A 975 32.53 -4.20 26.32
CA LEU A 975 32.70 -2.88 26.92
C LEU A 975 31.73 -2.67 28.09
N LEU A 976 30.45 -3.01 27.88
CA LEU A 976 29.39 -2.85 28.87
C LEU A 976 29.54 -3.80 30.06
N GLN A 977 29.92 -5.06 29.83
CA GLN A 977 30.21 -6.02 30.90
C GLN A 977 31.39 -5.59 31.79
N ASN A 978 32.33 -4.84 31.24
CA ASN A 978 33.47 -4.30 31.99
C ASN A 978 33.14 -3.01 32.76
N GLN A 979 31.93 -2.45 32.59
CA GLN A 979 31.47 -1.33 33.41
C GLN A 979 30.95 -1.82 34.76
N ASN A 980 31.09 -1.00 35.79
CA ASN A 980 30.57 -1.29 37.13
C ASN A 980 29.04 -1.05 37.19
N ILE A 981 28.28 -1.83 36.43
CA ILE A 981 26.82 -1.79 36.33
C ILE A 981 26.26 -3.07 36.95
N ASN A 982 25.26 -2.94 37.83
CA ASN A 982 24.48 -4.09 38.28
C ASN A 982 23.42 -4.43 37.22
N TRP A 983 23.59 -5.58 36.57
CA TRP A 983 22.73 -6.03 35.47
C TRP A 983 21.65 -7.02 35.90
N GLU A 984 21.65 -7.51 37.15
CA GLU A 984 20.74 -8.58 37.63
C GLU A 984 19.41 -8.07 38.22
N GLU A 985 19.15 -6.75 38.21
CA GLU A 985 17.95 -6.09 38.76
C GLU A 985 16.85 -5.78 37.75
#